data_AF-A0A1G4M7W7-F1
#
_entry.id   AF-A0A1G4M7W7-F1
#
_cell.length_a   1.000
_cell.length_b   1.000
_cell.length_c   1.000
_cell.angle_alpha   90.00
_cell.angle_beta   90.00
_cell.angle_gamma   90.00
#
_symmetry.space_group_name_H-M   'P 1'
#
loop_
_entity.id
_entity.type
_entity.pdbx_description
1 polymer ?
#
loop_
_entity_poly.entity_id
_entity_poly.type
_entity_poly.pdbx_seq_one_letter_code
_entity_poly.pdbx_strand_id
1 'polypeptide(L)'
;MSVTTAAPLLALLKEKDNSVKSFALESINGVVDQLWSEISNDITDIEALYDDNSFKDRKLAALVASKVYYNLGDYETAVKFALAAEDYFNFDEKSQFVETIISQSIEMYIQLSTKRYELNDSNSSIDPQLTLIFEKMLEKCVKTADYKLALGIALESYRLDVIETILRERTADDTEANALKLVTYVLSAACTTVTSTPFRVSILKKLFEILSSLKSPDYFTISKIIVNLNDTKLATALFEKLHSEENIEISYQIAFDLVTSASQELLGGLISALDAQKFDKKLLDILSGIPTCDYYNTFLFRNKNIDLGLLNKTKSSMDGKFSLFHTALSVSNGFMHAGTTDDSFIRSNLPWLGKAQNWAKFTATASLGVIHKGNLSDGRKIMEPYLPGSRAASRYIKGGSLYGLGLIFAGYGREVIDYLKTHITDNSSSVGDDDVDVLLHGASLGIGLAGMGSANSEIYEALKEVLYNDSANSGEASALGMGLIMLGTGNETVIHDMFTYAQETQHGNITRGLAMGLAVINYAREELADETIEQMLKHENGLLRYGGAFTIALAYAGTGNNKAVKKLLHIAVSDSDDDVRRAAVTALGFVLIRDYTTVPRIVELLSESHNAHVRCGTAFALGISCAGRGFQAAVDVLIPLTKDPVDFVRQAAMISLAMVLIQQTEKTNPRVKEINELFSNVVTNKHQEGLAKFGACVAQGIMNAGGRNVTIQLENVEMGTLDTKAVIGLAMFSQFWYWFPLAHFLSLSFSPTTIIGVRGEDISIPSFKINCHTKPDIFDYPPMFEENTDKSVEKVATAVLSTTAKAKARAKKTKKESKEFNVEQSKKEIKTDEKKIEKKEGEPETKDDDSYKVKYISKPYQIENASRVLPQQLKYIAFSKEERFIPVRKFKGSNGVVVLIDKNPNEPVDLIKTAKQLKDIDAPLPTPFKVEEELDFSKV
;
A
#
# COMPACT_ATOMS: atom_id res chain seq x y z
N MET A 1 29.49 10.82 -65.25
CA MET A 1 28.92 9.78 -64.37
C MET A 1 27.60 9.40 -64.97
N SER A 2 27.52 8.22 -65.60
CA SER A 2 26.29 7.70 -66.20
C SER A 2 25.24 7.54 -65.10
N VAL A 3 24.04 8.06 -65.33
CA VAL A 3 22.87 7.76 -64.51
C VAL A 3 22.59 6.27 -64.69
N THR A 4 23.03 5.45 -63.75
CA THR A 4 22.77 4.00 -63.72
C THR A 4 21.29 3.81 -63.42
N THR A 5 20.50 3.52 -64.46
CA THR A 5 19.08 3.14 -64.34
C THR A 5 18.96 1.62 -64.24
N ALA A 6 17.98 1.14 -63.47
CA ALA A 6 17.67 -0.29 -63.30
C ALA A 6 16.82 -0.84 -64.45
N ALA A 7 16.28 0.01 -65.33
CA ALA A 7 15.44 -0.39 -66.46
C ALA A 7 16.01 -1.52 -67.36
N PRO A 8 17.33 -1.59 -67.66
CA PRO A 8 17.90 -2.71 -68.40
C PRO A 8 17.82 -4.05 -67.64
N LEU A 9 17.98 -4.01 -66.32
CA LEU A 9 17.91 -5.20 -65.45
C LEU A 9 16.46 -5.70 -65.33
N LEU A 10 15.49 -4.77 -65.28
CA LEU A 10 14.06 -5.08 -65.27
C LEU A 10 13.59 -5.67 -66.61
N ALA A 11 14.14 -5.22 -67.74
CA ALA A 11 13.86 -5.83 -69.04
C ALA A 11 14.33 -7.30 -69.11
N LEU A 12 15.47 -7.62 -68.51
CA LEU A 12 16.01 -8.98 -68.45
C LEU A 12 15.15 -9.93 -67.59
N LEU A 13 14.41 -9.42 -66.60
CA LEU A 13 13.45 -10.23 -65.82
C LEU A 13 12.25 -10.70 -66.66
N LYS A 14 11.88 -9.95 -67.71
CA LYS A 14 10.76 -10.25 -68.61
C LYS A 14 11.12 -11.24 -69.73
N GLU A 15 12.40 -11.58 -69.87
CA GLU A 15 12.90 -12.58 -70.82
C GLU A 15 12.46 -14.01 -70.39
N LYS A 16 12.36 -14.95 -71.34
CA LYS A 16 11.86 -16.32 -71.05
C LYS A 16 12.91 -17.29 -70.53
N ASP A 17 14.19 -16.98 -70.67
CA ASP A 17 15.29 -17.90 -70.31
C ASP A 17 15.57 -17.84 -68.80
N ASN A 18 15.55 -19.01 -68.14
CA ASN A 18 15.82 -19.12 -66.71
C ASN A 18 17.24 -18.67 -66.34
N SER A 19 18.23 -18.86 -67.22
CA SER A 19 19.61 -18.43 -66.96
C SER A 19 19.75 -16.90 -66.98
N VAL A 20 18.98 -16.23 -67.83
CA VAL A 20 18.94 -14.76 -67.94
C VAL A 20 18.25 -14.15 -66.72
N LYS A 21 17.16 -14.78 -66.25
CA LYS A 21 16.47 -14.37 -65.02
C LYS A 21 17.35 -14.47 -63.78
N SER A 22 18.15 -15.54 -63.65
CA SER A 22 19.11 -15.70 -62.56
C SER A 22 20.15 -14.57 -62.55
N PHE A 23 20.74 -14.26 -63.71
CA PHE A 23 21.71 -13.17 -63.85
C PHE A 23 21.09 -11.80 -63.54
N ALA A 24 19.83 -11.58 -63.95
CA ALA A 24 19.10 -10.37 -63.63
C ALA A 24 18.91 -10.22 -62.11
N LEU A 25 18.49 -11.28 -61.41
CA LEU A 25 18.29 -11.25 -59.94
C LEU A 25 19.60 -11.01 -59.17
N GLU A 26 20.71 -11.63 -59.58
CA GLU A 26 22.03 -11.37 -58.95
C GLU A 26 22.47 -9.92 -59.13
N SER A 27 22.30 -9.38 -60.35
CA SER A 27 22.63 -8.00 -60.66
C SER A 27 21.77 -7.01 -59.89
N ILE A 28 20.46 -7.31 -59.75
CA ILE A 28 19.52 -6.49 -58.97
C ILE A 28 19.86 -6.52 -57.48
N ASN A 29 20.21 -7.68 -56.92
CA ASN A 29 20.60 -7.78 -55.51
C ASN A 29 21.83 -6.91 -55.16
N GLY A 30 22.74 -6.68 -56.12
CA GLY A 30 23.90 -5.81 -55.94
C GLY A 30 23.59 -4.31 -55.94
N VAL A 31 22.47 -3.89 -56.55
CA VAL A 31 22.11 -2.46 -56.72
C VAL A 31 20.82 -2.05 -56.02
N VAL A 32 20.10 -2.99 -55.41
CA VAL A 32 18.78 -2.76 -54.81
C VAL A 32 18.78 -1.67 -53.75
N ASP A 33 19.84 -1.56 -52.93
CA ASP A 33 19.94 -0.52 -51.90
C ASP A 33 20.04 0.90 -52.48
N GLN A 34 20.49 1.03 -53.74
CA GLN A 34 20.68 2.31 -54.43
C GLN A 34 19.53 2.64 -55.40
N LEU A 35 18.89 1.63 -56.00
CA LEU A 35 17.93 1.77 -57.10
C LEU A 35 16.54 1.19 -56.80
N TRP A 36 16.19 1.00 -55.52
CA TRP A 36 14.93 0.40 -55.07
C TRP A 36 13.67 1.07 -55.64
N SER A 37 13.67 2.39 -55.85
CA SER A 37 12.52 3.13 -56.37
C SER A 37 12.17 2.81 -57.83
N GLU A 38 13.15 2.36 -58.61
CA GLU A 38 12.92 1.92 -59.99
C GLU A 38 12.45 0.46 -60.02
N ILE A 39 13.04 -0.38 -59.16
CA ILE A 39 12.76 -1.82 -59.06
C ILE A 39 11.36 -2.09 -58.46
N SER A 40 10.86 -1.20 -57.59
CA SER A 40 9.54 -1.33 -56.98
C SER A 40 8.38 -1.32 -57.99
N ASN A 41 8.58 -0.78 -59.20
CA ASN A 41 7.51 -0.72 -60.20
C ASN A 41 7.16 -2.09 -60.81
N ASP A 42 8.13 -3.01 -60.85
CA ASP A 42 7.98 -4.36 -61.42
C ASP A 42 8.07 -5.44 -60.31
N ILE A 43 7.73 -5.11 -59.06
CA ILE A 43 7.85 -6.04 -57.92
C ILE A 43 6.98 -7.30 -58.10
N THR A 44 5.84 -7.17 -58.79
CA THR A 44 4.93 -8.28 -59.11
C THR A 44 5.59 -9.35 -59.98
N ASP A 45 6.53 -8.95 -60.84
CA ASP A 45 7.27 -9.90 -61.67
C ASP A 45 8.26 -10.69 -60.81
N ILE A 46 8.85 -10.06 -59.79
CA ILE A 46 9.74 -10.71 -58.82
C ILE A 46 8.95 -11.67 -57.92
N GLU A 47 7.73 -11.30 -57.51
CA GLU A 47 6.81 -12.18 -56.78
C GLU A 47 6.38 -13.38 -57.62
N ALA A 48 6.06 -13.18 -58.89
CA ALA A 48 5.71 -14.28 -59.79
C ALA A 48 6.87 -15.27 -60.00
N LEU A 49 8.12 -14.78 -60.01
CA LEU A 49 9.31 -15.62 -60.04
C LEU A 49 9.52 -16.38 -58.72
N TYR A 50 9.08 -15.81 -57.60
CA TYR A 50 9.07 -16.49 -56.33
C TYR A 50 7.97 -17.58 -56.28
N ASP A 51 6.77 -17.32 -56.81
CA ASP A 51 5.67 -18.30 -56.79
C ASP A 51 5.89 -19.49 -57.74
N ASP A 52 6.78 -19.36 -58.73
CA ASP A 52 7.11 -20.42 -59.67
C ASP A 52 8.02 -21.50 -59.06
N ASN A 53 7.42 -22.65 -58.72
CA ASN A 53 8.12 -23.83 -58.20
C ASN A 53 9.14 -24.45 -59.18
N SER A 54 9.12 -24.09 -60.46
CA SER A 54 10.04 -24.61 -61.48
C SER A 54 11.37 -23.83 -61.57
N PHE A 55 11.44 -22.67 -60.92
CA PHE A 55 12.60 -21.78 -60.96
C PHE A 55 13.62 -22.10 -59.85
N LYS A 56 14.89 -22.27 -60.23
CA LYS A 56 15.97 -22.70 -59.31
C LYS A 56 16.37 -21.62 -58.30
N ASP A 57 16.34 -20.34 -58.70
CA ASP A 57 16.79 -19.22 -57.87
C ASP A 57 15.63 -18.46 -57.22
N ARG A 58 14.52 -19.17 -56.95
CA ARG A 58 13.35 -18.66 -56.23
C ARG A 58 13.72 -17.96 -54.91
N LYS A 59 14.67 -18.53 -54.17
CA LYS A 59 15.14 -17.99 -52.89
C LYS A 59 15.83 -16.62 -53.04
N LEU A 60 16.53 -16.41 -54.17
CA LEU A 60 17.16 -15.13 -54.49
C LEU A 60 16.12 -14.07 -54.87
N ALA A 61 15.06 -14.46 -55.60
CA ALA A 61 13.93 -13.59 -55.90
C ALA A 61 13.24 -13.11 -54.61
N ALA A 62 13.05 -14.00 -53.64
CA ALA A 62 12.50 -13.67 -52.33
C ALA A 62 13.38 -12.67 -51.56
N LEU A 63 14.71 -12.82 -51.58
CA LEU A 63 15.64 -11.87 -50.95
C LEU A 63 15.54 -10.48 -51.58
N VAL A 64 15.50 -10.39 -52.91
CA VAL A 64 15.37 -9.13 -53.63
C VAL A 64 14.03 -8.46 -53.32
N ALA A 65 12.93 -9.21 -53.35
CA ALA A 65 11.61 -8.70 -52.98
C ALA A 65 11.61 -8.15 -51.54
N SER A 66 12.22 -8.88 -50.60
CA SER A 66 12.35 -8.43 -49.21
C SER A 66 13.10 -7.10 -49.07
N LYS A 67 14.22 -6.92 -49.78
CA LYS A 67 14.98 -5.66 -49.78
C LYS A 67 14.21 -4.49 -50.40
N VAL A 68 13.40 -4.73 -51.43
CA VAL A 68 12.55 -3.70 -52.03
C VAL A 68 11.44 -3.30 -51.06
N TYR A 69 10.74 -4.27 -50.44
CA TYR A 69 9.71 -4.01 -49.44
C TYR A 69 10.24 -3.31 -48.18
N TYR A 70 11.45 -3.67 -47.74
CA TYR A 70 12.16 -2.97 -46.67
C TYR A 70 12.34 -1.48 -46.98
N ASN A 71 12.78 -1.13 -48.19
CA ASN A 71 12.99 0.25 -48.60
C ASN A 71 11.67 1.00 -48.86
N LEU A 72 10.59 0.29 -49.23
CA LEU A 72 9.22 0.84 -49.31
C LEU A 72 8.59 1.12 -47.94
N GLY A 73 9.15 0.56 -46.86
CA GLY A 73 8.63 0.68 -45.50
C GLY A 73 7.52 -0.32 -45.14
N ASP A 74 7.24 -1.29 -46.00
CA ASP A 74 6.31 -2.39 -45.70
C ASP A 74 7.09 -3.58 -45.11
N TYR A 75 7.27 -3.54 -43.79
CA TYR A 75 8.08 -4.52 -43.08
C TYR A 75 7.42 -5.89 -42.94
N GLU A 76 6.08 -5.97 -42.89
CA GLU A 76 5.38 -7.26 -42.72
C GLU A 76 5.58 -8.16 -43.95
N THR A 77 5.46 -7.58 -45.15
CA THR A 77 5.71 -8.30 -46.40
C THR A 77 7.20 -8.58 -46.59
N ALA A 78 8.07 -7.62 -46.24
CA ALA A 78 9.51 -7.83 -46.25
C ALA A 78 9.92 -9.05 -45.41
N VAL A 79 9.34 -9.24 -44.23
CA VAL A 79 9.64 -10.40 -43.36
C VAL A 79 9.17 -11.70 -44.00
N LYS A 80 7.97 -11.76 -44.59
CA LYS A 80 7.48 -12.96 -45.28
C LYS A 80 8.42 -13.40 -46.40
N PHE A 81 8.90 -12.46 -47.20
CA PHE A 81 9.85 -12.74 -48.27
C PHE A 81 11.28 -13.02 -47.75
N ALA A 82 11.67 -12.43 -46.61
CA ALA A 82 12.95 -12.75 -45.97
C ALA A 82 12.98 -14.19 -45.44
N LEU A 83 11.88 -14.65 -44.84
CA LEU A 83 11.69 -16.04 -44.44
C LEU A 83 11.77 -16.94 -45.69
N ALA A 84 11.03 -16.61 -46.73
CA ALA A 84 11.06 -17.37 -47.98
C ALA A 84 12.45 -17.49 -48.67
N ALA A 85 13.40 -16.61 -48.34
CA ALA A 85 14.77 -16.67 -48.88
C ALA A 85 15.67 -17.74 -48.23
N GLU A 86 15.27 -18.30 -47.08
CA GLU A 86 15.98 -19.36 -46.33
C GLU A 86 17.50 -19.14 -46.25
N ASP A 87 18.29 -19.96 -46.94
CA ASP A 87 19.76 -19.98 -46.89
C ASP A 87 20.42 -18.71 -47.43
N TYR A 88 19.71 -17.95 -48.29
CA TYR A 88 20.23 -16.70 -48.86
C TYR A 88 20.15 -15.53 -47.88
N PHE A 89 19.43 -15.68 -46.76
CA PHE A 89 19.38 -14.69 -45.70
C PHE A 89 20.47 -14.97 -44.65
N ASN A 90 21.56 -14.20 -44.70
CA ASN A 90 22.68 -14.36 -43.76
C ASN A 90 22.46 -13.57 -42.45
N PHE A 91 22.28 -14.28 -41.35
CA PHE A 91 22.07 -13.73 -40.01
C PHE A 91 23.30 -13.04 -39.40
N ASP A 92 24.51 -13.41 -39.84
CA ASP A 92 25.76 -12.88 -39.30
C ASP A 92 26.22 -11.59 -40.00
N GLU A 93 25.52 -11.19 -41.07
CA GLU A 93 25.82 -9.98 -41.80
C GLU A 93 25.43 -8.75 -40.97
N LYS A 94 26.41 -7.87 -40.72
CA LYS A 94 26.21 -6.60 -39.99
C LYS A 94 25.67 -5.51 -40.93
N SER A 95 24.53 -5.75 -41.57
CA SER A 95 23.86 -4.76 -42.41
C SER A 95 22.61 -4.20 -41.72
N GLN A 96 22.28 -2.95 -42.02
CA GLN A 96 21.09 -2.29 -41.48
C GLN A 96 19.79 -3.02 -41.88
N PHE A 97 19.77 -3.60 -43.08
CA PHE A 97 18.69 -4.45 -43.56
C PHE A 97 18.48 -5.67 -42.65
N VAL A 98 19.55 -6.43 -42.37
CA VAL A 98 19.49 -7.64 -41.54
C VAL A 98 19.09 -7.33 -40.10
N GLU A 99 19.59 -6.25 -39.51
CA GLU A 99 19.22 -5.86 -38.15
C GLU A 99 17.73 -5.44 -38.07
N THR A 100 17.24 -4.70 -39.05
CA THR A 100 15.84 -4.25 -39.08
C THR A 100 14.89 -5.42 -39.29
N ILE A 101 15.19 -6.33 -40.23
CA ILE A 101 14.33 -7.46 -40.52
C ILE A 101 14.32 -8.49 -39.39
N ILE A 102 15.44 -8.68 -38.68
CA ILE A 102 15.49 -9.50 -37.46
C ILE A 102 14.60 -8.87 -36.38
N SER A 103 14.71 -7.55 -36.16
CA SER A 103 13.90 -6.84 -35.17
C SER A 103 12.40 -6.99 -35.45
N GLN A 104 11.98 -6.80 -36.71
CA GLN A 104 10.59 -6.96 -37.15
C GLN A 104 10.13 -8.42 -37.08
N SER A 105 11.01 -9.38 -37.40
CA SER A 105 10.71 -10.82 -37.26
C SER A 105 10.45 -11.20 -35.80
N ILE A 106 11.24 -10.66 -34.87
CA ILE A 106 11.06 -10.90 -33.42
C ILE A 106 9.76 -10.27 -32.93
N GLU A 107 9.47 -9.02 -33.33
CA GLU A 107 8.22 -8.35 -32.95
C GLU A 107 6.99 -9.10 -33.47
N MET A 108 7.02 -9.56 -34.73
CA MET A 108 5.95 -10.39 -35.30
C MET A 108 5.83 -11.74 -34.59
N TYR A 109 6.96 -12.37 -34.24
CA TYR A 109 6.97 -13.62 -33.46
C TYR A 109 6.34 -13.44 -32.08
N ILE A 110 6.72 -12.36 -31.36
CA ILE A 110 6.15 -12.03 -30.04
C ILE A 110 4.64 -11.86 -30.15
N GLN A 111 4.16 -11.04 -31.09
CA GLN A 111 2.71 -10.81 -31.27
C GLN A 111 1.93 -12.09 -31.57
N LEU A 112 2.46 -12.97 -32.42
CA LEU A 112 1.84 -14.26 -32.74
C LEU A 112 1.87 -15.22 -31.54
N SER A 113 2.99 -15.27 -30.82
CA SER A 113 3.16 -16.14 -29.65
C SER A 113 2.23 -15.72 -28.50
N THR A 114 2.14 -14.41 -28.22
CA THR A 114 1.22 -13.85 -27.22
C THR A 114 -0.23 -14.23 -27.53
N LYS A 115 -0.69 -14.01 -28.77
CA LYS A 115 -2.04 -14.37 -29.20
C LYS A 115 -2.32 -15.86 -29.07
N ARG A 116 -1.36 -16.71 -29.45
CA ARG A 116 -1.48 -18.18 -29.35
C ARG A 116 -1.65 -18.62 -27.90
N TYR A 117 -0.88 -18.04 -26.97
CA TYR A 117 -0.95 -18.38 -25.56
C TYR A 117 -2.27 -17.92 -24.91
N GLU A 118 -2.73 -16.71 -25.23
CA GLU A 118 -3.96 -16.15 -24.65
C GLU A 118 -5.24 -16.85 -25.15
N LEU A 119 -5.30 -17.17 -26.44
CA LEU A 119 -6.50 -17.78 -27.06
C LEU A 119 -6.53 -19.31 -26.94
N ASN A 120 -5.46 -19.95 -26.43
CA ASN A 120 -5.26 -21.41 -26.47
C ASN A 120 -5.52 -22.01 -27.88
N ASP A 121 -5.31 -21.21 -28.93
CA ASP A 121 -5.67 -21.61 -30.28
C ASP A 121 -4.55 -22.47 -30.87
N SER A 122 -4.78 -23.78 -30.90
CA SER A 122 -3.86 -24.75 -31.52
C SER A 122 -3.80 -24.62 -33.05
N ASN A 123 -4.67 -23.82 -33.68
CA ASN A 123 -4.71 -23.65 -35.14
C ASN A 123 -3.82 -22.53 -35.69
N SER A 124 -3.31 -21.60 -34.87
CA SER A 124 -2.35 -20.59 -35.34
C SER A 124 -0.94 -21.19 -35.38
N SER A 125 -0.61 -21.90 -36.47
CA SER A 125 0.75 -22.44 -36.67
C SER A 125 1.75 -21.29 -36.87
N ILE A 126 2.66 -21.11 -35.91
CA ILE A 126 3.79 -20.20 -36.07
C ILE A 126 4.74 -20.83 -37.09
N ASP A 127 5.22 -20.03 -38.04
CA ASP A 127 6.18 -20.49 -39.05
C ASP A 127 7.44 -21.08 -38.35
N PRO A 128 7.86 -22.32 -38.68
CA PRO A 128 9.07 -22.91 -38.14
C PRO A 128 10.30 -22.02 -38.31
N GLN A 129 10.33 -21.24 -39.40
CA GLN A 129 11.47 -20.39 -39.70
C GLN A 129 11.53 -19.15 -38.79
N LEU A 130 10.39 -18.55 -38.44
CA LEU A 130 10.33 -17.49 -37.43
C LEU A 130 10.84 -17.98 -36.08
N THR A 131 10.48 -19.21 -35.71
CA THR A 131 10.96 -19.85 -34.47
C THR A 131 12.48 -20.02 -34.50
N LEU A 132 13.05 -20.42 -35.65
CA LEU A 132 14.49 -20.58 -35.82
C LEU A 132 15.25 -19.25 -35.77
N ILE A 133 14.70 -18.15 -36.32
CA ILE A 133 15.29 -16.81 -36.17
C ILE A 133 15.33 -16.40 -34.70
N PHE A 134 14.23 -16.63 -33.99
CA PHE A 134 14.11 -16.33 -32.58
C PHE A 134 15.14 -17.11 -31.73
N GLU A 135 15.28 -18.41 -31.96
CA GLU A 135 16.24 -19.27 -31.26
C GLU A 135 17.69 -18.89 -31.55
N LYS A 136 18.05 -18.60 -32.81
CA LYS A 136 19.40 -18.10 -33.17
C LYS A 136 19.73 -16.78 -32.47
N MET A 137 18.74 -15.90 -32.34
CA MET A 137 18.92 -14.63 -31.64
C MET A 137 19.17 -14.85 -30.14
N LEU A 138 18.43 -15.76 -29.51
CA LEU A 138 18.67 -16.16 -28.12
C LEU A 138 20.07 -16.76 -27.93
N GLU A 139 20.50 -17.66 -28.82
CA GLU A 139 21.85 -18.22 -28.79
C GLU A 139 22.93 -17.14 -28.89
N LYS A 140 22.72 -16.13 -29.75
CA LYS A 140 23.64 -14.99 -29.87
C LYS A 140 23.69 -14.17 -28.58
N CYS A 141 22.56 -13.97 -27.92
CA CYS A 141 22.49 -13.28 -26.63
C CYS A 141 23.20 -14.07 -25.52
N VAL A 142 23.05 -15.40 -25.52
CA VAL A 142 23.76 -16.28 -24.57
C VAL A 142 25.27 -16.26 -24.83
N LYS A 143 25.71 -16.32 -26.09
CA LYS A 143 27.13 -16.22 -26.48
C LYS A 143 27.77 -14.87 -26.11
N THR A 144 27.00 -13.80 -26.11
CA THR A 144 27.45 -12.44 -25.71
C THR A 144 27.35 -12.19 -24.21
N ALA A 145 26.86 -13.17 -23.43
CA ALA A 145 26.64 -13.10 -21.99
C ALA A 145 25.59 -12.05 -21.54
N ASP A 146 24.72 -11.60 -22.44
CA ASP A 146 23.64 -10.64 -22.17
C ASP A 146 22.32 -11.34 -21.77
N TYR A 147 22.35 -12.05 -20.65
CA TYR A 147 21.22 -12.88 -20.17
C TYR A 147 19.94 -12.10 -19.85
N LYS A 148 20.05 -10.84 -19.42
CA LYS A 148 18.86 -10.02 -19.10
C LYS A 148 18.02 -9.74 -20.35
N LEU A 149 18.67 -9.56 -21.49
CA LEU A 149 18.01 -9.36 -22.77
C LEU A 149 17.33 -10.64 -23.23
N ALA A 150 18.05 -11.77 -23.18
CA ALA A 150 17.49 -13.08 -23.52
C ALA A 150 16.26 -13.44 -22.67
N LEU A 151 16.32 -13.20 -21.36
CA LEU A 151 15.20 -13.42 -20.44
C LEU A 151 14.05 -12.42 -20.68
N GLY A 152 14.35 -11.17 -21.01
CA GLY A 152 13.32 -10.17 -21.34
C GLY A 152 12.53 -10.57 -22.59
N ILE A 153 13.24 -10.96 -23.65
CA ILE A 153 12.63 -11.40 -24.92
C ILE A 153 11.83 -12.69 -24.73
N ALA A 154 12.34 -13.64 -23.93
CA ALA A 154 11.60 -14.86 -23.60
C ALA A 154 10.32 -14.59 -22.77
N LEU A 155 10.35 -13.58 -21.89
CA LEU A 155 9.18 -13.14 -21.14
C LEU A 155 8.14 -12.48 -22.04
N GLU A 156 8.56 -11.67 -23.01
CA GLU A 156 7.66 -11.03 -23.98
C GLU A 156 7.01 -12.07 -24.91
N SER A 157 7.77 -13.08 -25.35
CA SER A 157 7.27 -14.13 -26.24
C SER A 157 6.48 -15.25 -25.54
N TYR A 158 6.26 -15.15 -24.23
CA TYR A 158 5.61 -16.18 -23.41
C TYR A 158 6.22 -17.59 -23.50
N ARG A 159 7.56 -17.69 -23.65
CA ARG A 159 8.31 -18.96 -23.75
C ARG A 159 8.92 -19.37 -22.40
N LEU A 160 8.22 -20.26 -21.68
CA LEU A 160 8.66 -20.75 -20.36
C LEU A 160 9.87 -21.69 -20.43
N ASP A 161 9.95 -22.49 -21.49
CA ASP A 161 11.02 -23.44 -21.77
C ASP A 161 12.40 -22.78 -21.89
N VAL A 162 12.47 -21.63 -22.57
CA VAL A 162 13.70 -20.84 -22.73
C VAL A 162 14.16 -20.29 -21.38
N ILE A 163 13.21 -19.77 -20.58
CA ILE A 163 13.51 -19.22 -19.25
C ILE A 163 14.08 -20.31 -18.34
N GLU A 164 13.48 -21.49 -18.34
CA GLU A 164 13.93 -22.63 -17.54
C GLU A 164 15.35 -23.09 -17.93
N THR A 165 15.61 -23.19 -19.23
CA THR A 165 16.91 -23.63 -19.76
C THR A 165 18.01 -22.65 -19.38
N ILE A 166 17.82 -21.34 -19.63
CA ILE A 166 18.80 -20.30 -19.31
C ILE A 166 19.10 -20.26 -17.81
N LEU A 167 18.07 -20.38 -16.95
CA LEU A 167 18.27 -20.34 -15.51
C LEU A 167 18.96 -21.60 -14.97
N ARG A 168 18.67 -22.79 -15.52
CA ARG A 168 19.34 -24.04 -15.11
C ARG A 168 20.80 -24.09 -15.52
N GLU A 169 21.12 -23.70 -16.75
CA GLU A 169 22.51 -23.61 -17.19
C GLU A 169 23.29 -22.64 -16.30
N ARG A 170 22.71 -21.48 -16.00
CA ARG A 170 23.42 -20.46 -15.22
C ARG A 170 23.59 -20.81 -13.74
N THR A 171 22.66 -21.56 -13.17
CA THR A 171 22.78 -22.06 -11.79
C THR A 171 23.86 -23.14 -11.66
N ALA A 172 24.22 -23.83 -12.75
CA ALA A 172 25.32 -24.79 -12.79
C ALA A 172 26.70 -24.13 -12.99
N ASP A 173 26.78 -23.08 -13.80
CA ASP A 173 28.06 -22.52 -14.26
C ASP A 173 28.63 -21.36 -13.43
N ASP A 174 27.82 -20.58 -12.71
CA ASP A 174 28.21 -19.25 -12.21
C ASP A 174 28.18 -19.09 -10.68
N THR A 175 28.77 -18.00 -10.17
CA THR A 175 28.66 -17.65 -8.73
C THR A 175 27.19 -17.45 -8.33
N GLU A 176 26.78 -18.04 -7.19
CA GLU A 176 25.40 -18.02 -6.68
C GLU A 176 24.79 -16.60 -6.63
N ALA A 177 25.61 -15.57 -6.36
CA ALA A 177 25.18 -14.17 -6.31
C ALA A 177 24.68 -13.61 -7.66
N ASN A 178 25.23 -14.06 -8.79
CA ASN A 178 24.80 -13.60 -10.11
C ASN A 178 23.52 -14.31 -10.57
N ALA A 179 23.40 -15.61 -10.29
CA ALA A 179 22.16 -16.36 -10.51
C ALA A 179 21.00 -15.73 -9.73
N LEU A 180 21.19 -15.38 -8.46
CA LEU A 180 20.17 -14.71 -7.64
C LEU A 180 19.74 -13.35 -8.20
N LYS A 181 20.67 -12.56 -8.78
CA LYS A 181 20.32 -11.29 -9.44
C LYS A 181 19.45 -11.51 -10.67
N LEU A 182 19.72 -12.55 -11.46
CA LEU A 182 18.91 -12.90 -12.63
C LEU A 182 17.53 -13.40 -12.22
N VAL A 183 17.43 -14.27 -11.21
CA VAL A 183 16.13 -14.71 -10.65
C VAL A 183 15.34 -13.50 -10.13
N THR A 184 15.99 -12.59 -9.41
CA THR A 184 15.32 -11.37 -8.90
C THR A 184 14.83 -10.48 -10.05
N TYR A 185 15.58 -10.39 -11.14
CA TYR A 185 15.17 -9.69 -12.34
C TYR A 185 13.94 -10.34 -13.00
N VAL A 186 13.95 -11.66 -13.20
CA VAL A 186 12.80 -12.40 -13.75
C VAL A 186 11.58 -12.26 -12.85
N LEU A 187 11.76 -12.35 -11.52
CA LEU A 187 10.68 -12.15 -10.56
C LEU A 187 10.08 -10.74 -10.66
N SER A 188 10.92 -9.71 -10.75
CA SER A 188 10.46 -8.33 -10.93
C SER A 188 9.72 -8.16 -12.26
N ALA A 189 10.30 -8.63 -13.36
CA ALA A 189 9.72 -8.51 -14.70
C ALA A 189 8.41 -9.31 -14.82
N ALA A 190 8.32 -10.49 -14.21
CA ALA A 190 7.09 -11.27 -14.16
C ALA A 190 5.97 -10.56 -13.36
N CYS A 191 6.32 -9.72 -12.38
CA CYS A 191 5.34 -8.97 -11.60
C CYS A 191 4.92 -7.63 -12.25
N THR A 192 5.77 -7.04 -13.10
CA THR A 192 5.53 -5.70 -13.68
C THR A 192 5.15 -5.73 -15.16
N THR A 193 5.76 -6.62 -15.94
CA THR A 193 5.68 -6.62 -17.41
C THR A 193 4.68 -7.63 -17.92
N VAL A 194 4.61 -8.81 -17.30
CA VAL A 194 3.70 -9.88 -17.72
C VAL A 194 2.27 -9.54 -17.28
N THR A 195 1.39 -9.32 -18.26
CA THR A 195 -0.03 -9.05 -18.03
C THR A 195 -0.83 -10.33 -17.81
N SER A 196 -0.46 -11.43 -18.48
CA SER A 196 -1.18 -12.71 -18.38
C SER A 196 -0.96 -13.37 -17.01
N THR A 197 -2.03 -13.49 -16.22
CA THR A 197 -1.99 -14.15 -14.91
C THR A 197 -1.57 -15.63 -14.99
N PRO A 198 -2.11 -16.48 -15.89
CA PRO A 198 -1.69 -17.89 -16.01
C PRO A 198 -0.19 -18.07 -16.30
N PHE A 199 0.37 -17.22 -17.16
CA PHE A 199 1.79 -17.27 -17.50
C PHE A 199 2.65 -16.86 -16.30
N ARG A 200 2.27 -15.77 -15.61
CA ARG A 200 2.92 -15.29 -14.39
C ARG A 200 2.96 -16.37 -13.31
N VAL A 201 1.85 -17.05 -13.06
CA VAL A 201 1.77 -18.18 -12.09
C VAL A 201 2.73 -19.30 -12.46
N SER A 202 2.80 -19.64 -13.75
CA SER A 202 3.68 -20.72 -14.25
C SER A 202 5.16 -20.38 -14.06
N ILE A 203 5.57 -19.14 -14.37
CA ILE A 203 6.94 -18.66 -14.13
C ILE A 203 7.28 -18.72 -12.65
N LEU A 204 6.41 -18.20 -11.78
CA LEU A 204 6.66 -18.15 -10.33
C LEU A 204 6.84 -19.54 -9.73
N LYS A 205 6.01 -20.53 -10.13
CA LYS A 205 6.17 -21.93 -9.70
C LYS A 205 7.51 -22.52 -10.13
N LYS A 206 7.95 -22.23 -11.35
CA LYS A 206 9.26 -22.69 -11.85
C LYS A 206 10.43 -22.02 -11.15
N LEU A 207 10.33 -20.72 -10.86
CA LEU A 207 11.33 -20.02 -10.05
C LEU A 207 11.45 -20.60 -8.64
N PHE A 208 10.34 -21.01 -8.03
CA PHE A 208 10.35 -21.71 -6.74
C PHE A 208 11.12 -23.03 -6.80
N GLU A 209 10.87 -23.86 -7.82
CA GLU A 209 11.58 -25.13 -8.03
C GLU A 209 13.10 -24.91 -8.19
N ILE A 210 13.49 -23.91 -9.00
CA ILE A 210 14.90 -23.57 -9.25
C ILE A 210 15.58 -23.02 -7.99
N LEU A 211 14.91 -22.14 -7.22
CA LEU A 211 15.48 -21.62 -5.98
C LEU A 211 15.59 -22.71 -4.91
N SER A 212 14.65 -23.64 -4.88
CA SER A 212 14.63 -24.74 -3.90
C SER A 212 15.73 -25.76 -4.15
N SER A 213 16.25 -25.89 -5.37
CA SER A 213 17.36 -26.80 -5.69
C SER A 213 18.75 -26.23 -5.33
N LEU A 214 18.84 -24.93 -5.02
CA LEU A 214 20.10 -24.30 -4.63
C LEU A 214 20.56 -24.77 -3.23
N LYS A 215 21.89 -24.82 -3.05
CA LYS A 215 22.55 -25.18 -1.78
C LYS A 215 22.37 -24.11 -0.70
N SER A 216 22.42 -22.83 -1.09
CA SER A 216 22.16 -21.69 -0.19
C SER A 216 21.01 -20.83 -0.74
N PRO A 217 19.74 -21.23 -0.54
CA PRO A 217 18.62 -20.48 -1.09
C PRO A 217 18.42 -19.15 -0.33
N ASP A 218 18.13 -18.05 -1.05
CA ASP A 218 17.60 -16.84 -0.40
C ASP A 218 16.13 -17.08 -0.04
N TYR A 219 15.89 -17.61 1.15
CA TYR A 219 14.56 -17.91 1.65
C TYR A 219 13.61 -16.71 1.59
N PHE A 220 14.11 -15.47 1.67
CA PHE A 220 13.28 -14.28 1.53
C PHE A 220 12.64 -14.19 0.13
N THR A 221 13.41 -14.48 -0.92
CA THR A 221 12.87 -14.48 -2.30
C THR A 221 11.89 -15.63 -2.52
N ILE A 222 12.09 -16.76 -1.86
CA ILE A 222 11.15 -17.88 -1.87
C ILE A 222 9.85 -17.49 -1.16
N SER A 223 9.92 -16.86 0.02
CA SER A 223 8.74 -16.35 0.72
C SER A 223 7.97 -15.35 -0.14
N LYS A 224 8.67 -14.46 -0.85
CA LYS A 224 8.03 -13.53 -1.80
C LYS A 224 7.25 -14.27 -2.89
N ILE A 225 7.81 -15.34 -3.46
CA ILE A 225 7.12 -16.16 -4.46
C ILE A 225 5.88 -16.84 -3.87
N ILE A 226 6.00 -17.41 -2.66
CA ILE A 226 4.88 -18.06 -1.96
C ILE A 226 3.74 -17.07 -1.74
N VAL A 227 4.04 -15.86 -1.25
CA VAL A 227 3.02 -14.83 -1.01
C VAL A 227 2.35 -14.41 -2.32
N ASN A 228 3.11 -14.22 -3.40
CA ASN A 228 2.54 -13.84 -4.70
C ASN A 228 1.65 -14.93 -5.31
N LEU A 229 1.98 -16.21 -5.08
CA LEU A 229 1.19 -17.35 -5.57
C LEU A 229 0.02 -17.72 -4.66
N ASN A 230 0.08 -17.33 -3.39
CA ASN A 230 -0.88 -17.69 -2.35
C ASN A 230 -1.10 -19.21 -2.19
N ASP A 231 -0.06 -20.04 -2.42
CA ASP A 231 -0.16 -21.51 -2.44
C ASP A 231 0.34 -22.13 -1.12
N THR A 232 -0.57 -22.81 -0.41
CA THR A 232 -0.28 -23.48 0.88
C THR A 232 0.71 -24.62 0.74
N LYS A 233 0.71 -25.35 -0.38
CA LYS A 233 1.57 -26.53 -0.59
C LYS A 233 3.04 -26.15 -0.76
N LEU A 234 3.30 -25.02 -1.41
CA LEU A 234 4.66 -24.49 -1.58
C LEU A 234 5.20 -23.98 -0.24
N ALA A 235 4.34 -23.37 0.58
CA ALA A 235 4.70 -22.94 1.92
C ALA A 235 5.07 -24.13 2.83
N THR A 236 4.27 -25.20 2.83
CA THR A 236 4.57 -26.40 3.64
C THR A 236 5.88 -27.05 3.21
N ALA A 237 6.12 -27.19 1.90
CA ALA A 237 7.37 -27.74 1.38
C ALA A 237 8.62 -26.94 1.82
N LEU A 238 8.49 -25.61 1.94
CA LEU A 238 9.57 -24.75 2.44
C LEU A 238 9.89 -25.03 3.92
N PHE A 239 8.87 -25.11 4.77
CA PHE A 239 9.06 -25.40 6.20
C PHE A 239 9.54 -26.83 6.45
N GLU A 240 9.14 -27.81 5.63
CA GLU A 240 9.68 -29.17 5.65
C GLU A 240 11.18 -29.18 5.33
N LYS A 241 11.61 -28.44 4.31
CA LYS A 241 13.04 -28.29 3.98
C LYS A 241 13.81 -27.67 5.15
N LEU A 242 13.31 -26.58 5.71
CA LEU A 242 13.95 -25.90 6.85
C LEU A 242 14.03 -26.78 8.10
N HIS A 243 13.03 -27.64 8.31
CA HIS A 243 13.05 -28.62 9.39
C HIS A 243 14.13 -29.68 9.18
N SER A 244 14.30 -30.16 7.94
CA SER A 244 15.35 -31.14 7.61
C SER A 244 16.77 -30.58 7.77
N GLU A 245 16.94 -29.26 7.65
CA GLU A 245 18.20 -28.55 7.82
C GLU A 245 18.44 -28.06 9.26
N GLU A 246 17.52 -28.32 10.19
CA GLU A 246 17.54 -27.86 11.60
C GLU A 246 17.63 -26.32 11.78
N ASN A 247 17.24 -25.54 10.77
CA ASN A 247 17.31 -24.07 10.77
C ASN A 247 16.06 -23.41 11.39
N ILE A 248 15.91 -23.52 12.72
CA ILE A 248 14.72 -23.05 13.45
C ILE A 248 14.59 -21.52 13.40
N GLU A 249 15.66 -20.76 13.62
CA GLU A 249 15.62 -19.29 13.70
C GLU A 249 15.23 -18.64 12.36
N ILE A 250 15.69 -19.21 11.25
CA ILE A 250 15.32 -18.78 9.89
C ILE A 250 13.82 -19.01 9.67
N SER A 251 13.30 -20.16 10.14
CA SER A 251 11.89 -20.51 10.07
C SER A 251 11.02 -19.48 10.81
N TYR A 252 11.45 -19.03 12.00
CA TYR A 252 10.75 -17.97 12.74
C TYR A 252 10.74 -16.64 11.99
N GLN A 253 11.86 -16.20 11.40
CA GLN A 253 11.86 -14.98 10.59
C GLN A 253 10.90 -15.10 9.39
N ILE A 254 10.89 -16.25 8.70
CA ILE A 254 9.99 -16.47 7.56
C ILE A 254 8.54 -16.42 8.02
N ALA A 255 8.22 -17.00 9.18
CA ALA A 255 6.89 -16.95 9.74
C ALA A 255 6.44 -15.51 10.04
N PHE A 256 7.30 -14.64 10.61
CA PHE A 256 6.98 -13.23 10.83
C PHE A 256 6.75 -12.47 9.52
N ASP A 257 7.59 -12.71 8.51
CA ASP A 257 7.46 -12.10 7.19
C ASP A 257 6.13 -12.52 6.52
N LEU A 258 5.77 -13.80 6.66
CA LEU A 258 4.56 -14.40 6.09
C LEU A 258 3.30 -13.88 6.79
N VAL A 259 3.28 -13.79 8.12
CA VAL A 259 2.14 -13.25 8.90
C VAL A 259 1.80 -11.81 8.52
N THR A 260 2.82 -11.03 8.16
CA THR A 260 2.63 -9.62 7.78
C THR A 260 2.12 -9.49 6.34
N SER A 261 2.51 -10.41 5.44
CA SER A 261 2.34 -10.24 3.99
C SER A 261 1.32 -11.19 3.35
N ALA A 262 1.11 -12.37 3.93
CA ALA A 262 0.23 -13.41 3.38
C ALA A 262 -1.24 -13.14 3.62
N SER A 263 -2.09 -13.75 2.80
CA SER A 263 -3.52 -13.84 3.06
C SER A 263 -3.80 -14.69 4.30
N GLN A 264 -4.94 -14.45 4.94
CA GLN A 264 -5.37 -15.27 6.08
C GLN A 264 -5.73 -16.70 5.66
N GLU A 265 -6.24 -16.89 4.44
CA GLU A 265 -6.47 -18.21 3.86
C GLU A 265 -5.18 -19.03 3.81
N LEU A 266 -4.09 -18.44 3.30
CA LEU A 266 -2.78 -19.09 3.24
C LEU A 266 -2.26 -19.43 4.64
N LEU A 267 -2.34 -18.50 5.59
CA LEU A 267 -1.90 -18.74 6.97
C LEU A 267 -2.75 -19.82 7.66
N GLY A 268 -4.07 -19.80 7.48
CA GLY A 268 -4.99 -20.78 8.04
C GLY A 268 -4.77 -22.19 7.50
N GLY A 269 -4.58 -22.31 6.18
CA GLY A 269 -4.24 -23.58 5.54
C GLY A 269 -2.87 -24.10 5.97
N LEU A 270 -1.87 -23.21 6.07
CA LEU A 270 -0.52 -23.56 6.52
C LEU A 270 -0.50 -24.05 7.97
N ILE A 271 -1.20 -23.37 8.89
CA ILE A 271 -1.27 -23.78 10.29
C ILE A 271 -1.89 -25.18 10.41
N SER A 272 -3.00 -25.43 9.70
CA SER A 272 -3.66 -26.75 9.71
C SER A 272 -2.74 -27.85 9.16
N ALA A 273 -1.99 -27.56 8.09
CA ALA A 273 -1.07 -28.53 7.49
C ALA A 273 0.16 -28.82 8.39
N LEU A 274 0.74 -27.80 9.00
CA LEU A 274 1.89 -27.96 9.90
C LEU A 274 1.51 -28.61 11.24
N ASP A 275 0.32 -28.33 11.76
CA ASP A 275 -0.20 -28.97 12.98
C ASP A 275 -0.43 -30.48 12.75
N ALA A 276 -0.94 -30.86 11.57
CA ALA A 276 -1.07 -32.27 11.18
C ALA A 276 0.29 -33.00 11.15
N GLN A 277 1.37 -32.29 10.85
CA GLN A 277 2.74 -32.82 10.84
C GLN A 277 3.47 -32.69 12.20
N LYS A 278 2.81 -32.16 13.24
CA LYS A 278 3.34 -31.98 14.59
C LYS A 278 4.63 -31.14 14.67
N PHE A 279 4.66 -30.02 13.96
CA PHE A 279 5.73 -29.03 14.08
C PHE A 279 5.77 -28.37 15.47
N ASP A 280 6.86 -27.63 15.74
CA ASP A 280 7.05 -26.87 16.98
C ASP A 280 5.90 -25.88 17.22
N LYS A 281 5.34 -25.90 18.44
CA LYS A 281 4.22 -25.04 18.84
C LYS A 281 4.57 -23.56 18.73
N LYS A 282 5.83 -23.18 18.99
CA LYS A 282 6.29 -21.79 18.86
C LYS A 282 6.11 -21.26 17.44
N LEU A 283 6.37 -22.09 16.42
CA LEU A 283 6.20 -21.70 15.02
C LEU A 283 4.72 -21.49 14.69
N LEU A 284 3.85 -22.39 15.15
CA LEU A 284 2.40 -22.29 14.97
C LEU A 284 1.84 -21.03 15.65
N ASP A 285 2.33 -20.70 16.84
CA ASP A 285 1.96 -19.48 17.57
C ASP A 285 2.36 -18.21 16.80
N ILE A 286 3.58 -18.17 16.23
CA ILE A 286 4.03 -17.06 15.38
C ILE A 286 3.13 -16.93 14.16
N LEU A 287 2.85 -18.04 13.45
CA LEU A 287 2.00 -18.05 12.26
C LEU A 287 0.55 -17.63 12.55
N SER A 288 0.07 -17.83 13.78
CA SER A 288 -1.22 -17.30 14.22
C SER A 288 -1.23 -15.76 14.30
N GLY A 289 -0.07 -15.12 14.34
CA GLY A 289 0.10 -13.67 14.40
C GLY A 289 -0.19 -13.02 15.76
N ILE A 290 -0.55 -13.81 16.78
CA ILE A 290 -0.79 -13.33 18.14
C ILE A 290 0.49 -12.71 18.74
N PRO A 291 1.68 -13.35 18.67
CA PRO A 291 2.91 -12.74 19.17
C PRO A 291 3.28 -11.47 18.40
N THR A 292 3.12 -11.48 17.07
CA THR A 292 3.38 -10.32 16.20
C THR A 292 2.55 -9.10 16.61
N CYS A 293 1.26 -9.30 16.90
CA CYS A 293 0.39 -8.24 17.40
C CYS A 293 0.83 -7.74 18.79
N ASP A 294 1.20 -8.65 19.71
CA ASP A 294 1.65 -8.27 21.05
C ASP A 294 2.94 -7.44 21.02
N TYR A 295 3.87 -7.75 20.12
CA TYR A 295 5.08 -6.95 19.91
C TYR A 295 4.76 -5.53 19.44
N TYR A 296 3.86 -5.38 18.46
CA TYR A 296 3.43 -4.06 18.00
C TYR A 296 2.67 -3.28 19.07
N ASN A 297 1.81 -3.92 19.85
CA ASN A 297 1.13 -3.28 20.98
C ASN A 297 2.12 -2.81 22.04
N THR A 298 3.13 -3.63 22.35
CA THR A 298 4.19 -3.30 23.32
C THR A 298 4.94 -2.04 22.86
N PHE A 299 5.27 -1.97 21.56
CA PHE A 299 5.87 -0.79 20.95
C PHE A 299 4.97 0.46 21.08
N LEU A 300 3.70 0.35 20.69
CA LEU A 300 2.76 1.48 20.70
C LEU A 300 2.46 1.96 22.13
N PHE A 301 2.31 1.04 23.09
CA PHE A 301 2.03 1.37 24.48
C PHE A 301 3.20 2.12 25.14
N ARG A 302 4.45 1.70 24.88
CA ARG A 302 5.65 2.30 25.47
C ARG A 302 6.01 3.65 24.84
N ASN A 303 5.85 3.80 23.52
CA ASN A 303 6.33 4.97 22.78
C ASN A 303 5.23 5.98 22.40
N LYS A 304 4.05 5.92 23.03
CA LYS A 304 2.93 6.81 22.72
C LYS A 304 3.29 8.29 22.98
N ASN A 305 3.24 9.11 21.94
CA ASN A 305 3.42 10.55 22.05
C ASN A 305 2.09 11.26 21.75
N ILE A 306 1.19 11.28 22.73
CA ILE A 306 -0.20 11.71 22.57
C ILE A 306 -0.38 13.13 23.12
N ASP A 307 -0.99 13.98 22.30
CA ASP A 307 -1.26 15.36 22.62
C ASP A 307 -2.71 15.55 23.11
N LEU A 308 -2.88 15.52 24.43
CA LEU A 308 -4.18 15.75 25.06
C LEU A 308 -4.62 17.22 24.98
N GLY A 309 -3.68 18.17 24.89
CA GLY A 309 -3.98 19.59 24.75
C GLY A 309 -4.72 19.89 23.45
N LEU A 310 -4.24 19.28 22.37
CA LEU A 310 -4.87 19.36 21.05
C LEU A 310 -6.32 18.84 21.05
N LEU A 311 -6.54 17.66 21.63
CA LEU A 311 -7.87 17.05 21.74
C LEU A 311 -8.82 17.89 22.59
N ASN A 312 -8.34 18.43 23.71
CA ASN A 312 -9.14 19.29 24.58
C ASN A 312 -9.52 20.61 23.89
N LYS A 313 -8.60 21.18 23.10
CA LYS A 313 -8.88 22.38 22.29
C LYS A 313 -9.94 22.10 21.22
N THR A 314 -9.82 20.98 20.49
CA THR A 314 -10.82 20.56 19.49
C THR A 314 -12.18 20.31 20.15
N LYS A 315 -12.21 19.61 21.29
CA LYS A 315 -13.41 19.42 22.11
C LYS A 315 -14.06 20.74 22.53
N SER A 316 -13.28 21.74 22.95
CA SER A 316 -13.83 23.03 23.37
C SER A 316 -14.43 23.83 22.21
N SER A 317 -13.91 23.64 21.00
CA SER A 317 -14.35 24.34 19.78
C SER A 317 -15.58 23.68 19.13
N MET A 318 -15.75 22.37 19.35
CA MET A 318 -16.80 21.55 18.74
C MET A 318 -17.78 21.05 19.81
N ASP A 319 -19.02 21.55 19.80
CA ASP A 319 -20.00 21.14 20.81
C ASP A 319 -20.47 19.69 20.58
N GLY A 320 -20.26 18.84 21.60
CA GLY A 320 -20.64 17.43 21.60
C GLY A 320 -22.15 17.15 21.58
N LYS A 321 -23.00 18.18 21.68
CA LYS A 321 -24.45 18.04 21.41
C LYS A 321 -24.75 17.82 19.92
N PHE A 322 -23.90 18.32 19.02
CA PHE A 322 -24.08 18.09 17.59
C PHE A 322 -23.51 16.73 17.22
N SER A 323 -24.37 15.85 16.70
CA SER A 323 -24.01 14.48 16.33
C SER A 323 -22.78 14.42 15.41
N LEU A 324 -22.73 15.24 14.36
CA LEU A 324 -21.61 15.29 13.41
C LEU A 324 -20.28 15.62 14.09
N PHE A 325 -20.27 16.59 15.00
CA PHE A 325 -19.07 17.02 15.71
C PHE A 325 -18.60 16.00 16.74
N HIS A 326 -19.56 15.37 17.42
CA HIS A 326 -19.26 14.26 18.32
C HIS A 326 -18.61 13.10 17.56
N THR A 327 -19.19 12.71 16.42
CA THR A 327 -18.64 11.66 15.53
C THR A 327 -17.23 12.00 15.06
N ALA A 328 -16.99 13.23 14.59
CA ALA A 328 -15.66 13.66 14.15
C ALA A 328 -14.60 13.50 15.24
N LEU A 329 -14.89 13.98 16.45
CA LEU A 329 -13.96 13.93 17.57
C LEU A 329 -13.78 12.50 18.10
N SER A 330 -14.84 11.68 18.13
CA SER A 330 -14.74 10.26 18.47
C SER A 330 -13.80 9.50 17.52
N VAL A 331 -13.99 9.68 16.21
CA VAL A 331 -13.13 9.08 15.17
C VAL A 331 -11.69 9.58 15.29
N SER A 332 -11.50 10.90 15.43
CA SER A 332 -10.18 11.52 15.58
C SER A 332 -9.43 10.98 16.81
N ASN A 333 -10.11 10.92 17.96
CA ASN A 333 -9.56 10.32 19.17
C ASN A 333 -9.20 8.84 19.00
N GLY A 334 -10.08 8.08 18.34
CA GLY A 334 -9.82 6.68 18.00
C GLY A 334 -8.55 6.49 17.18
N PHE A 335 -8.33 7.34 16.16
CA PHE A 335 -7.11 7.29 15.36
C PHE A 335 -5.86 7.71 16.13
N MET A 336 -5.92 8.81 16.90
CA MET A 336 -4.78 9.28 17.70
C MET A 336 -4.26 8.22 18.67
N HIS A 337 -5.16 7.43 19.27
CA HIS A 337 -4.84 6.41 20.25
C HIS A 337 -4.83 4.99 19.66
N ALA A 338 -4.89 4.83 18.34
CA ALA A 338 -5.01 3.53 17.69
C ALA A 338 -3.92 2.54 18.15
N GLY A 339 -4.33 1.38 18.69
CA GLY A 339 -3.44 0.31 19.18
C GLY A 339 -2.63 0.63 20.44
N THR A 340 -2.76 1.81 21.03
CA THR A 340 -1.99 2.19 22.24
C THR A 340 -2.62 1.68 23.54
N THR A 341 -3.85 1.18 23.49
CA THR A 341 -4.67 0.74 24.64
C THR A 341 -4.94 1.81 25.71
N ASP A 342 -4.67 3.07 25.42
CA ASP A 342 -4.84 4.19 26.34
C ASP A 342 -6.22 4.84 26.18
N ASP A 343 -7.03 4.75 27.22
CA ASP A 343 -8.39 5.32 27.29
C ASP A 343 -8.48 6.58 28.18
N SER A 344 -7.33 7.21 28.48
CA SER A 344 -7.23 8.41 29.34
C SER A 344 -8.12 9.57 28.89
N PHE A 345 -8.23 9.82 27.58
CA PHE A 345 -9.12 10.85 27.04
C PHE A 345 -10.58 10.58 27.40
N ILE A 346 -11.04 9.34 27.28
CA ILE A 346 -12.44 8.97 27.55
C ILE A 346 -12.73 9.09 29.05
N ARG A 347 -11.81 8.60 29.90
CA ARG A 347 -11.93 8.67 31.37
C ARG A 347 -11.98 10.12 31.88
N SER A 348 -11.13 10.99 31.33
CA SER A 348 -11.11 12.42 31.70
C SER A 348 -12.32 13.20 31.17
N ASN A 349 -12.96 12.73 30.09
CA ASN A 349 -14.03 13.43 29.39
C ASN A 349 -15.38 12.70 29.45
N LEU A 350 -15.68 11.99 30.53
CA LEU A 350 -16.95 11.29 30.72
C LEU A 350 -18.21 12.18 30.55
N PRO A 351 -18.23 13.44 31.02
CA PRO A 351 -19.38 14.34 30.79
C PRO A 351 -19.61 14.68 29.31
N TRP A 352 -18.58 14.61 28.47
CA TRP A 352 -18.69 14.82 27.03
C TRP A 352 -19.25 13.57 26.35
N LEU A 353 -18.77 12.37 26.73
CA LEU A 353 -19.31 11.11 26.22
C LEU A 353 -20.81 10.95 26.51
N GLY A 354 -21.26 11.42 27.68
CA GLY A 354 -22.69 11.44 28.05
C GLY A 354 -23.58 12.31 27.15
N LYS A 355 -22.99 13.21 26.33
CA LYS A 355 -23.74 14.06 25.37
C LYS A 355 -24.01 13.36 24.04
N ALA A 356 -23.36 12.24 23.75
CA ALA A 356 -23.55 11.49 22.51
C ALA A 356 -25.03 11.11 22.32
N GLN A 357 -25.52 11.12 21.07
CA GLN A 357 -26.89 10.75 20.71
C GLN A 357 -26.90 9.80 19.51
N ASN A 358 -27.85 8.86 19.48
CA ASN A 358 -28.09 7.93 18.37
C ASN A 358 -26.81 7.27 17.83
N TRP A 359 -26.57 7.33 16.51
CA TRP A 359 -25.40 6.77 15.84
C TRP A 359 -24.06 7.36 16.30
N ALA A 360 -24.01 8.56 16.87
CA ALA A 360 -22.77 9.07 17.47
C ALA A 360 -22.36 8.25 18.71
N LYS A 361 -23.33 7.67 19.45
CA LYS A 361 -23.02 6.69 20.52
C LYS A 361 -22.44 5.39 19.96
N PHE A 362 -22.96 4.94 18.82
CA PHE A 362 -22.45 3.76 18.12
C PHE A 362 -20.99 3.98 17.71
N THR A 363 -20.69 5.08 17.01
CA THR A 363 -19.32 5.45 16.60
C THR A 363 -18.39 5.66 17.79
N ALA A 364 -18.85 6.31 18.87
CA ALA A 364 -18.05 6.49 20.07
C ALA A 364 -17.67 5.16 20.73
N THR A 365 -18.60 4.19 20.73
CA THR A 365 -18.32 2.85 21.26
C THR A 365 -17.39 2.06 20.33
N ALA A 366 -17.60 2.14 19.00
CA ALA A 366 -16.72 1.52 18.02
C ALA A 366 -15.29 2.07 18.06
N SER A 367 -15.12 3.36 18.39
CA SER A 367 -13.82 4.01 18.56
C SER A 367 -12.97 3.35 19.65
N LEU A 368 -13.57 2.79 20.70
CA LEU A 368 -12.84 2.00 21.72
C LEU A 368 -12.15 0.79 21.08
N GLY A 369 -12.78 0.15 20.09
CA GLY A 369 -12.19 -0.95 19.35
C GLY A 369 -10.92 -0.55 18.58
N VAL A 370 -10.87 0.68 18.06
CA VAL A 370 -9.67 1.22 17.39
C VAL A 370 -8.55 1.49 18.41
N ILE A 371 -8.89 2.05 19.58
CA ILE A 371 -7.92 2.34 20.65
C ILE A 371 -7.27 1.06 21.17
N HIS A 372 -8.07 0.02 21.37
CA HIS A 372 -7.64 -1.29 21.88
C HIS A 372 -7.28 -2.29 20.77
N LYS A 373 -7.11 -1.81 19.53
CA LYS A 373 -6.77 -2.64 18.37
C LYS A 373 -5.54 -3.51 18.65
N GLY A 374 -5.61 -4.79 18.30
CA GLY A 374 -4.49 -5.72 18.42
C GLY A 374 -4.30 -6.32 19.82
N ASN A 375 -4.98 -5.84 20.86
CA ASN A 375 -4.87 -6.41 22.21
C ASN A 375 -5.74 -7.67 22.33
N LEU A 376 -5.23 -8.80 21.81
CA LEU A 376 -6.01 -10.03 21.66
C LEU A 376 -6.31 -10.74 23.00
N SER A 377 -5.45 -10.61 24.01
CA SER A 377 -5.61 -11.31 25.30
C SER A 377 -6.72 -10.70 26.18
N ASP A 378 -6.77 -9.37 26.26
CA ASP A 378 -7.72 -8.66 27.13
C ASP A 378 -8.81 -7.91 26.36
N GLY A 379 -8.77 -7.91 25.02
CA GLY A 379 -9.69 -7.18 24.17
C GLY A 379 -11.16 -7.44 24.51
N ARG A 380 -11.51 -8.71 24.76
CA ARG A 380 -12.86 -9.10 25.19
C ARG A 380 -13.22 -8.56 26.59
N LYS A 381 -12.30 -8.67 27.57
CA LYS A 381 -12.51 -8.20 28.95
C LYS A 381 -12.75 -6.68 29.00
N ILE A 382 -12.04 -5.92 28.17
CA ILE A 382 -12.19 -4.46 28.10
C ILE A 382 -13.56 -4.08 27.52
N MET A 383 -14.04 -4.83 26.52
CA MET A 383 -15.33 -4.58 25.88
C MET A 383 -16.52 -5.15 26.66
N GLU A 384 -16.28 -6.09 27.59
CA GLU A 384 -17.30 -6.80 28.38
C GLU A 384 -18.38 -5.90 29.01
N PRO A 385 -18.06 -4.73 29.62
CA PRO A 385 -19.08 -3.84 30.19
C PRO A 385 -20.03 -3.21 29.17
N TYR A 386 -19.66 -3.23 27.89
CA TYR A 386 -20.42 -2.66 26.78
C TYR A 386 -21.13 -3.72 25.94
N LEU A 387 -20.72 -4.99 26.05
CA LEU A 387 -21.28 -6.13 25.32
C LEU A 387 -22.73 -6.43 25.72
N PRO A 388 -23.53 -7.01 24.81
CA PRO A 388 -24.90 -7.45 25.13
C PRO A 388 -24.91 -8.48 26.27
N GLY A 389 -25.91 -8.40 27.15
CA GLY A 389 -26.02 -9.25 28.35
C GLY A 389 -25.36 -8.66 29.61
N SER A 390 -24.62 -7.56 29.47
CA SER A 390 -24.01 -6.83 30.59
C SER A 390 -24.77 -5.52 30.92
N ARG A 391 -24.20 -4.66 31.77
CA ARG A 391 -24.82 -3.43 32.34
C ARG A 391 -25.06 -2.29 31.32
N ALA A 392 -24.95 -2.55 30.02
CA ALA A 392 -25.03 -1.56 28.94
C ALA A 392 -26.48 -1.09 28.66
N ALA A 393 -26.74 0.20 28.85
CA ALA A 393 -28.10 0.76 28.83
C ALA A 393 -28.69 1.09 27.44
N SER A 394 -27.90 1.14 26.36
CA SER A 394 -28.36 1.61 25.04
C SER A 394 -28.06 0.63 23.91
N ARG A 395 -29.01 0.45 22.98
CA ARG A 395 -28.86 -0.38 21.78
C ARG A 395 -27.63 -0.04 20.93
N TYR A 396 -27.33 1.25 20.78
CA TYR A 396 -26.16 1.72 20.03
C TYR A 396 -24.83 1.36 20.68
N ILE A 397 -24.79 1.28 22.02
CA ILE A 397 -23.59 0.82 22.75
C ILE A 397 -23.41 -0.67 22.53
N LYS A 398 -24.49 -1.46 22.67
CA LYS A 398 -24.45 -2.91 22.42
C LYS A 398 -23.99 -3.22 21.00
N GLY A 399 -24.61 -2.63 19.98
CA GLY A 399 -24.19 -2.82 18.58
C GLY A 399 -22.76 -2.31 18.30
N GLY A 400 -22.43 -1.10 18.77
CA GLY A 400 -21.09 -0.52 18.57
C GLY A 400 -19.98 -1.30 19.28
N SER A 401 -20.30 -1.99 20.38
CA SER A 401 -19.35 -2.85 21.08
C SER A 401 -19.00 -4.12 20.30
N LEU A 402 -19.97 -4.72 19.59
CA LEU A 402 -19.73 -5.87 18.71
C LEU A 402 -18.88 -5.47 17.51
N TYR A 403 -19.15 -4.30 16.92
CA TYR A 403 -18.30 -3.76 15.86
C TYR A 403 -16.87 -3.45 16.35
N GLY A 404 -16.76 -2.83 17.54
CA GLY A 404 -15.48 -2.57 18.20
C GLY A 404 -14.70 -3.85 18.51
N LEU A 405 -15.38 -4.92 18.92
CA LEU A 405 -14.76 -6.23 19.14
C LEU A 405 -14.17 -6.79 17.83
N GLY A 406 -14.91 -6.68 16.71
CA GLY A 406 -14.39 -7.04 15.39
C GLY A 406 -13.17 -6.23 14.96
N LEU A 407 -13.11 -4.92 15.27
CA LEU A 407 -11.95 -4.07 14.98
C LEU A 407 -10.69 -4.48 15.77
N ILE A 408 -10.86 -4.94 17.02
CA ILE A 408 -9.74 -5.42 17.86
C ILE A 408 -9.13 -6.69 17.27
N PHE A 409 -10.00 -7.62 16.88
CA PHE A 409 -9.64 -8.95 16.40
C PHE A 409 -9.60 -9.06 14.86
N ALA A 410 -9.50 -7.92 14.17
CA ALA A 410 -9.53 -7.87 12.71
C ALA A 410 -8.42 -8.74 12.12
N GLY A 411 -8.82 -9.83 11.46
CA GLY A 411 -7.94 -10.83 10.85
C GLY A 411 -7.23 -11.81 11.77
N TYR A 412 -7.55 -11.81 13.07
CA TYR A 412 -6.99 -12.74 14.06
C TYR A 412 -8.10 -13.36 14.95
N GLY A 413 -9.37 -13.16 14.60
CA GLY A 413 -10.51 -13.35 15.50
C GLY A 413 -11.07 -14.76 15.63
N ARG A 414 -10.25 -15.82 15.60
CA ARG A 414 -10.73 -17.22 15.63
C ARG A 414 -11.66 -17.50 16.82
N GLU A 415 -11.31 -17.01 18.01
CA GLU A 415 -12.11 -17.20 19.24
C GLU A 415 -13.39 -16.34 19.29
N VAL A 416 -13.42 -15.22 18.57
CA VAL A 416 -14.50 -14.23 18.61
C VAL A 416 -15.54 -14.49 17.53
N ILE A 417 -15.14 -15.11 16.43
CA ILE A 417 -16.03 -15.46 15.31
C ILE A 417 -17.25 -16.25 15.81
N ASP A 418 -17.03 -17.30 16.61
CA ASP A 418 -18.14 -18.13 17.11
C ASP A 418 -19.09 -17.33 17.99
N TYR A 419 -18.55 -16.48 18.86
CA TYR A 419 -19.36 -15.60 19.71
C TYR A 419 -20.22 -14.62 18.90
N LEU A 420 -19.64 -13.98 17.87
CA LEU A 420 -20.37 -13.07 16.99
C LEU A 420 -21.38 -13.81 16.11
N LYS A 421 -21.05 -15.04 15.68
CA LYS A 421 -21.94 -15.90 14.88
C LYS A 421 -23.20 -16.23 15.66
N THR A 422 -23.08 -16.61 16.94
CA THR A 422 -24.24 -16.87 17.81
C THR A 422 -25.18 -15.66 17.88
N HIS A 423 -24.65 -14.44 18.03
CA HIS A 423 -25.48 -13.22 18.04
C HIS A 423 -26.16 -12.94 16.70
N ILE A 424 -25.62 -13.42 15.59
CA ILE A 424 -26.27 -13.30 14.28
C ILE A 424 -27.40 -14.32 14.20
N THR A 425 -27.09 -15.61 14.36
CA THR A 425 -28.06 -16.70 14.21
C THR A 425 -29.26 -16.59 15.15
N ASP A 426 -29.02 -16.19 16.41
CA ASP A 426 -30.08 -16.09 17.41
C ASP A 426 -31.05 -14.93 17.11
N ASN A 427 -30.55 -13.88 16.45
CA ASN A 427 -31.30 -12.64 16.21
C ASN A 427 -31.81 -12.50 14.76
N SER A 428 -31.35 -13.34 13.82
CA SER A 428 -31.78 -13.33 12.40
C SER A 428 -33.28 -13.47 12.22
N SER A 429 -34.00 -14.11 13.15
CA SER A 429 -35.46 -14.27 13.07
C SER A 429 -36.26 -13.08 13.64
N SER A 430 -35.60 -12.18 14.38
CA SER A 430 -36.23 -11.10 15.14
C SER A 430 -35.86 -9.70 14.64
N VAL A 431 -35.50 -9.59 13.35
CA VAL A 431 -35.04 -8.35 12.70
C VAL A 431 -36.11 -7.25 12.67
N GLY A 432 -37.38 -7.58 12.88
CA GLY A 432 -38.48 -6.62 12.95
C GLY A 432 -38.46 -5.66 14.16
N ASP A 433 -37.58 -5.89 15.14
CA ASP A 433 -37.35 -4.98 16.26
C ASP A 433 -36.13 -4.09 15.99
N ASP A 434 -36.33 -2.76 16.01
CA ASP A 434 -35.27 -1.76 15.85
C ASP A 434 -34.10 -1.95 16.83
N ASP A 435 -34.36 -2.48 18.03
CA ASP A 435 -33.31 -2.72 19.02
C ASP A 435 -32.40 -3.88 18.64
N VAL A 436 -32.95 -4.89 17.96
CA VAL A 436 -32.24 -6.05 17.44
C VAL A 436 -31.52 -5.68 16.15
N ASP A 437 -32.12 -4.86 15.29
CA ASP A 437 -31.48 -4.39 14.04
C ASP A 437 -30.14 -3.68 14.30
N VAL A 438 -30.08 -2.76 15.27
CA VAL A 438 -28.83 -2.06 15.59
C VAL A 438 -27.76 -3.01 16.17
N LEU A 439 -28.19 -4.04 16.90
CA LEU A 439 -27.28 -5.07 17.41
C LEU A 439 -26.70 -5.90 16.26
N LEU A 440 -27.57 -6.34 15.36
CA LEU A 440 -27.23 -7.18 14.21
C LEU A 440 -26.35 -6.45 13.19
N HIS A 441 -26.60 -5.16 12.99
CA HIS A 441 -25.72 -4.28 12.20
C HIS A 441 -24.28 -4.29 12.74
N GLY A 442 -24.11 -4.12 14.06
CA GLY A 442 -22.80 -4.15 14.70
C GLY A 442 -22.14 -5.53 14.68
N ALA A 443 -22.93 -6.59 14.89
CA ALA A 443 -22.46 -7.98 14.82
C ALA A 443 -21.97 -8.34 13.41
N SER A 444 -22.70 -7.93 12.38
CA SER A 444 -22.39 -8.22 10.96
C SER A 444 -21.11 -7.52 10.49
N LEU A 445 -20.91 -6.26 10.86
CA LEU A 445 -19.63 -5.57 10.61
C LEU A 445 -18.49 -6.19 11.42
N GLY A 446 -18.75 -6.55 12.68
CA GLY A 446 -17.76 -7.13 13.57
C GLY A 446 -17.25 -8.49 13.08
N ILE A 447 -18.16 -9.38 12.65
CA ILE A 447 -17.80 -10.71 12.17
C ILE A 447 -17.11 -10.63 10.81
N GLY A 448 -17.51 -9.70 9.94
CA GLY A 448 -16.86 -9.46 8.66
C GLY A 448 -15.39 -9.07 8.83
N LEU A 449 -15.07 -8.23 9.83
CA LEU A 449 -13.71 -7.86 10.18
C LEU A 449 -12.92 -9.01 10.83
N ALA A 450 -13.54 -9.72 11.76
CA ALA A 450 -12.88 -10.82 12.48
C ALA A 450 -12.54 -12.00 11.54
N GLY A 451 -13.44 -12.33 10.61
CA GLY A 451 -13.32 -13.39 9.62
C GLY A 451 -12.86 -12.93 8.25
N MET A 452 -12.26 -11.74 8.13
CA MET A 452 -11.87 -11.14 6.84
C MET A 452 -10.88 -12.05 6.08
N GLY A 453 -11.21 -12.46 4.86
CA GLY A 453 -10.35 -13.34 4.05
C GLY A 453 -10.17 -14.75 4.59
N SER A 454 -11.15 -15.25 5.36
CA SER A 454 -11.18 -16.64 5.84
C SER A 454 -11.90 -17.61 4.90
N ALA A 455 -12.69 -17.09 3.95
CA ALA A 455 -13.51 -17.88 3.02
C ALA A 455 -14.44 -18.91 3.70
N ASN A 456 -14.92 -18.61 4.92
CA ASN A 456 -15.78 -19.52 5.66
C ASN A 456 -17.24 -19.44 5.17
N SER A 457 -17.72 -20.52 4.55
CA SER A 457 -19.09 -20.64 4.03
C SER A 457 -20.17 -20.55 5.12
N GLU A 458 -19.92 -21.02 6.35
CA GLU A 458 -20.93 -21.00 7.40
C GLU A 458 -21.29 -19.59 7.85
N ILE A 459 -20.30 -18.70 7.89
CA ILE A 459 -20.51 -17.29 8.25
C ILE A 459 -21.21 -16.56 7.11
N TYR A 460 -20.87 -16.91 5.86
CA TYR A 460 -21.53 -16.38 4.68
C TYR A 460 -23.04 -16.68 4.70
N GLU A 461 -23.43 -17.94 4.95
CA GLU A 461 -24.85 -18.32 5.04
C GLU A 461 -25.57 -17.61 6.20
N ALA A 462 -24.92 -17.47 7.37
CA ALA A 462 -25.52 -16.73 8.50
C ALA A 462 -25.76 -15.25 8.16
N LEU A 463 -24.86 -14.59 7.44
CA LEU A 463 -25.03 -13.20 6.99
C LEU A 463 -26.07 -13.09 5.86
N LYS A 464 -26.16 -14.11 5.01
CA LYS A 464 -27.15 -14.19 3.95
C LYS A 464 -28.58 -14.25 4.50
N GLU A 465 -28.81 -14.98 5.59
CA GLU A 465 -30.10 -14.97 6.28
C GLU A 465 -30.50 -13.56 6.74
N VAL A 466 -29.55 -12.80 7.30
CA VAL A 466 -29.80 -11.40 7.70
C VAL A 466 -30.11 -10.52 6.50
N LEU A 467 -29.37 -10.69 5.41
CA LEU A 467 -29.57 -9.95 4.17
C LEU A 467 -30.97 -10.17 3.60
N TYR A 468 -31.47 -11.42 3.61
CA TYR A 468 -32.77 -11.80 3.07
C TYR A 468 -33.97 -11.28 3.86
N ASN A 469 -33.76 -10.84 5.11
CA ASN A 469 -34.78 -10.14 5.88
C ASN A 469 -35.01 -8.69 5.41
N ASP A 470 -34.18 -8.18 4.50
CA ASP A 470 -34.34 -6.89 3.81
C ASP A 470 -34.37 -5.67 4.75
N SER A 471 -33.66 -5.72 5.88
CA SER A 471 -33.47 -4.54 6.74
C SER A 471 -32.39 -3.61 6.16
N ALA A 472 -32.70 -2.31 6.08
CA ALA A 472 -31.81 -1.33 5.46
C ALA A 472 -30.42 -1.23 6.12
N ASN A 473 -30.32 -1.21 7.46
CA ASN A 473 -29.03 -1.03 8.15
C ASN A 473 -28.27 -2.34 8.31
N SER A 474 -28.95 -3.38 8.81
CA SER A 474 -28.34 -4.69 8.99
C SER A 474 -27.97 -5.32 7.65
N GLY A 475 -28.82 -5.18 6.63
CA GLY A 475 -28.55 -5.67 5.27
C GLY A 475 -27.32 -5.02 4.63
N GLU A 476 -27.11 -3.71 4.81
CA GLU A 476 -25.87 -3.05 4.35
C GLU A 476 -24.63 -3.63 5.06
N ALA A 477 -24.69 -3.80 6.38
CA ALA A 477 -23.59 -4.39 7.14
C ALA A 477 -23.32 -5.86 6.78
N SER A 478 -24.37 -6.65 6.57
CA SER A 478 -24.27 -8.06 6.17
C SER A 478 -23.69 -8.19 4.77
N ALA A 479 -24.14 -7.39 3.82
CA ALA A 479 -23.59 -7.36 2.46
C ALA A 479 -22.08 -7.03 2.44
N LEU A 480 -21.67 -6.04 3.24
CA LEU A 480 -20.26 -5.71 3.42
C LEU A 480 -19.49 -6.84 4.10
N GLY A 481 -20.05 -7.43 5.16
CA GLY A 481 -19.47 -8.56 5.89
C GLY A 481 -19.25 -9.78 5.01
N MET A 482 -20.22 -10.12 4.15
CA MET A 482 -20.11 -11.20 3.16
C MET A 482 -18.94 -10.97 2.22
N GLY A 483 -18.80 -9.74 1.70
CA GLY A 483 -17.66 -9.36 0.87
C GLY A 483 -16.31 -9.47 1.58
N LEU A 484 -16.23 -9.03 2.85
CA LEU A 484 -14.99 -9.12 3.65
C LEU A 484 -14.57 -10.56 3.94
N ILE A 485 -15.52 -11.46 4.20
CA ILE A 485 -15.22 -12.88 4.47
C ILE A 485 -14.72 -13.58 3.20
N MET A 486 -15.37 -13.31 2.07
CA MET A 486 -15.06 -13.90 0.76
C MET A 486 -14.03 -13.09 -0.06
N LEU A 487 -13.27 -12.22 0.61
CA LEU A 487 -12.24 -11.35 0.04
C LEU A 487 -11.27 -12.13 -0.87
N GLY A 488 -11.16 -11.72 -2.14
CA GLY A 488 -10.19 -12.26 -3.10
C GLY A 488 -10.46 -13.68 -3.61
N THR A 489 -11.55 -14.33 -3.18
CA THR A 489 -11.87 -15.71 -3.59
C THR A 489 -12.29 -15.78 -5.06
N GLY A 490 -13.03 -14.78 -5.54
CA GLY A 490 -13.61 -14.78 -6.88
C GLY A 490 -14.59 -15.94 -7.11
N ASN A 491 -15.29 -16.41 -6.08
CA ASN A 491 -16.22 -17.52 -6.21
C ASN A 491 -17.47 -17.10 -7.02
N GLU A 492 -17.67 -17.71 -8.18
CA GLU A 492 -18.76 -17.40 -9.11
C GLU A 492 -20.14 -17.56 -8.48
N THR A 493 -20.33 -18.54 -7.59
CA THR A 493 -21.64 -18.77 -6.95
C THR A 493 -22.02 -17.61 -6.03
N VAL A 494 -21.07 -17.12 -5.25
CA VAL A 494 -21.24 -15.98 -4.35
C VAL A 494 -21.43 -14.69 -5.13
N ILE A 495 -20.66 -14.50 -6.20
CA ILE A 495 -20.79 -13.32 -7.09
C ILE A 495 -22.19 -13.29 -7.70
N HIS A 496 -22.66 -14.42 -8.24
CA HIS A 496 -24.00 -14.51 -8.82
C HIS A 496 -25.08 -14.23 -7.79
N ASP A 497 -25.02 -14.86 -6.61
CA ASP A 497 -25.98 -14.72 -5.52
C ASP A 497 -26.11 -13.26 -5.04
N MET A 498 -24.99 -12.59 -4.77
CA MET A 498 -24.98 -11.18 -4.36
C MET A 498 -25.44 -10.25 -5.49
N PHE A 499 -25.07 -10.53 -6.74
CA PHE A 499 -25.47 -9.72 -7.88
C PHE A 499 -26.96 -9.82 -8.16
N THR A 500 -27.56 -11.01 -8.09
CA THR A 500 -29.01 -11.19 -8.25
C THR A 500 -29.77 -10.46 -7.15
N TYR A 501 -29.36 -10.60 -5.89
CA TYR A 501 -30.04 -9.93 -4.80
C TYR A 501 -29.93 -8.40 -4.88
N ALA A 502 -28.78 -7.89 -5.36
CA ALA A 502 -28.60 -6.46 -5.58
C ALA A 502 -29.55 -5.87 -6.64
N GLN A 503 -30.08 -6.69 -7.56
CA GLN A 503 -31.09 -6.29 -8.54
C GLN A 503 -32.51 -6.33 -7.98
N GLU A 504 -32.78 -7.28 -7.06
CA GLU A 504 -34.12 -7.48 -6.47
C GLU A 504 -34.44 -6.45 -5.39
N THR A 505 -33.45 -6.07 -4.58
CA THR A 505 -33.63 -5.16 -3.45
C THR A 505 -34.07 -3.76 -3.88
N GLN A 506 -35.01 -3.18 -3.11
CA GLN A 506 -35.44 -1.78 -3.30
C GLN A 506 -34.66 -0.81 -2.41
N HIS A 507 -33.91 -1.32 -1.43
CA HIS A 507 -33.14 -0.52 -0.48
C HIS A 507 -31.76 -0.18 -1.03
N GLY A 508 -31.54 1.10 -1.36
CA GLY A 508 -30.27 1.59 -1.90
C GLY A 508 -29.04 1.36 -1.00
N ASN A 509 -29.21 1.32 0.33
CA ASN A 509 -28.12 1.00 1.26
C ASN A 509 -27.64 -0.45 1.09
N ILE A 510 -28.57 -1.40 0.96
CA ILE A 510 -28.25 -2.80 0.72
C ILE A 510 -27.59 -2.96 -0.65
N THR A 511 -28.15 -2.35 -1.70
CA THR A 511 -27.55 -2.36 -3.04
C THR A 511 -26.12 -1.81 -3.02
N ARG A 512 -25.85 -0.72 -2.30
CA ARG A 512 -24.49 -0.16 -2.15
C ARG A 512 -23.56 -1.12 -1.41
N GLY A 513 -24.04 -1.71 -0.30
CA GLY A 513 -23.28 -2.70 0.46
C GLY A 513 -22.90 -3.92 -0.40
N LEU A 514 -23.84 -4.43 -1.20
CA LEU A 514 -23.61 -5.55 -2.12
C LEU A 514 -22.66 -5.16 -3.24
N ALA A 515 -22.83 -3.98 -3.82
CA ALA A 515 -21.99 -3.47 -4.89
C ALA A 515 -20.52 -3.32 -4.43
N MET A 516 -20.29 -2.85 -3.20
CA MET A 516 -18.96 -2.82 -2.59
C MET A 516 -18.47 -4.24 -2.21
N GLY A 517 -19.35 -5.09 -1.68
CA GLY A 517 -19.01 -6.48 -1.35
C GLY A 517 -18.53 -7.28 -2.57
N LEU A 518 -19.18 -7.10 -3.73
CA LEU A 518 -18.76 -7.66 -5.02
C LEU A 518 -17.38 -7.15 -5.46
N ALA A 519 -17.08 -5.87 -5.22
CA ALA A 519 -15.76 -5.31 -5.50
C ALA A 519 -14.67 -5.96 -4.63
N VAL A 520 -14.97 -6.18 -3.34
CA VAL A 520 -14.07 -6.80 -2.37
C VAL A 520 -13.80 -8.28 -2.72
N ILE A 521 -14.82 -9.04 -3.13
CA ILE A 521 -14.65 -10.44 -3.57
C ILE A 521 -13.71 -10.56 -4.77
N ASN A 522 -13.75 -9.58 -5.68
CA ASN A 522 -12.93 -9.54 -6.88
C ASN A 522 -11.55 -8.88 -6.68
N TYR A 523 -11.09 -8.73 -5.44
CA TYR A 523 -9.77 -8.18 -5.13
C TYR A 523 -8.63 -8.97 -5.80
N ALA A 524 -7.74 -8.28 -6.53
CA ALA A 524 -6.56 -8.83 -7.21
C ALA A 524 -6.85 -9.98 -8.21
N ARG A 525 -8.07 -10.02 -8.80
CA ARG A 525 -8.47 -11.03 -9.81
C ARG A 525 -8.16 -10.63 -11.26
N GLU A 526 -7.74 -9.36 -11.49
CA GLU A 526 -7.40 -8.82 -12.82
C GLU A 526 -8.45 -9.18 -13.89
N GLU A 527 -8.04 -9.84 -14.98
CA GLU A 527 -8.87 -10.17 -16.15
C GLU A 527 -10.06 -11.08 -15.82
N LEU A 528 -9.97 -11.90 -14.75
CA LEU A 528 -11.06 -12.79 -14.34
C LEU A 528 -12.28 -12.01 -13.81
N ALA A 529 -12.11 -10.75 -13.41
CA ALA A 529 -13.21 -9.90 -12.95
C ALA A 529 -13.89 -9.11 -14.09
N ASP A 530 -13.36 -9.15 -15.32
CA ASP A 530 -13.83 -8.30 -16.42
C ASP A 530 -15.30 -8.56 -16.78
N GLU A 531 -15.75 -9.82 -16.71
CA GLU A 531 -17.14 -10.18 -16.96
C GLU A 531 -18.09 -9.50 -15.95
N THR A 532 -17.79 -9.64 -14.65
CA THR A 532 -18.58 -9.02 -13.58
C THR A 532 -18.56 -7.50 -13.69
N ILE A 533 -17.41 -6.90 -14.01
CA ILE A 533 -17.26 -5.46 -14.22
C ILE A 533 -18.20 -4.99 -15.34
N GLU A 534 -18.23 -5.69 -16.47
CA GLU A 534 -19.09 -5.31 -17.59
C GLU A 534 -20.57 -5.45 -17.29
N GLN A 535 -20.97 -6.50 -16.56
CA GLN A 535 -22.35 -6.68 -16.14
C GLN A 535 -22.79 -5.55 -15.20
N MET A 536 -21.96 -5.17 -14.23
CA MET A 536 -22.27 -4.09 -13.29
C MET A 536 -22.34 -2.71 -13.97
N LEU A 537 -21.43 -2.41 -14.90
CA LEU A 537 -21.35 -1.10 -15.56
C LEU A 537 -22.44 -0.88 -16.62
N LYS A 538 -22.93 -1.94 -17.27
CA LYS A 538 -24.02 -1.84 -18.27
C LYS A 538 -25.39 -1.65 -17.61
N HIS A 539 -25.49 -1.84 -16.29
CA HIS A 539 -26.77 -1.79 -15.58
C HIS A 539 -27.30 -0.36 -15.42
N GLU A 540 -28.64 -0.21 -15.44
CA GLU A 540 -29.33 1.09 -15.35
C GLU A 540 -29.19 1.76 -13.97
N ASN A 541 -29.13 0.95 -12.91
CA ASN A 541 -28.95 1.42 -11.54
C ASN A 541 -27.54 2.04 -11.30
N GLY A 542 -27.50 3.31 -10.92
CA GLY A 542 -26.26 4.04 -10.61
C GLY A 542 -25.44 3.42 -9.47
N LEU A 543 -26.06 2.77 -8.48
CA LEU A 543 -25.35 2.12 -7.37
C LEU A 543 -24.56 0.87 -7.79
N LEU A 544 -25.04 0.15 -8.80
CA LEU A 544 -24.30 -0.98 -9.36
C LEU A 544 -23.13 -0.49 -10.22
N ARG A 545 -23.30 0.59 -10.98
CA ARG A 545 -22.19 1.24 -11.69
C ARG A 545 -21.15 1.81 -10.73
N TYR A 546 -21.58 2.35 -9.60
CA TYR A 546 -20.73 2.79 -8.50
C TYR A 546 -19.85 1.66 -7.98
N GLY A 547 -20.44 0.50 -7.67
CA GLY A 547 -19.68 -0.69 -7.31
C GLY A 547 -18.76 -1.17 -8.42
N GLY A 548 -19.22 -1.16 -9.68
CA GLY A 548 -18.42 -1.55 -10.84
C GLY A 548 -17.12 -0.73 -10.99
N ALA A 549 -17.15 0.57 -10.66
CA ALA A 549 -15.95 1.40 -10.62
C ALA A 549 -14.96 0.94 -9.52
N PHE A 550 -15.45 0.58 -8.32
CA PHE A 550 -14.62 0.01 -7.26
C PHE A 550 -14.18 -1.43 -7.56
N THR A 551 -14.96 -2.23 -8.29
CA THR A 551 -14.57 -3.57 -8.75
C THR A 551 -13.37 -3.46 -9.69
N ILE A 552 -13.34 -2.50 -10.62
CA ILE A 552 -12.14 -2.21 -11.42
C ILE A 552 -10.97 -1.82 -10.50
N ALA A 553 -11.22 -0.94 -9.53
CA ALA A 553 -10.19 -0.43 -8.62
C ALA A 553 -9.48 -1.54 -7.85
N LEU A 554 -10.24 -2.48 -7.30
CA LEU A 554 -9.74 -3.57 -6.46
C LEU A 554 -9.24 -4.77 -7.28
N ALA A 555 -9.86 -5.07 -8.43
CA ALA A 555 -9.38 -6.13 -9.32
C ALA A 555 -8.01 -5.81 -9.93
N TYR A 556 -7.78 -4.54 -10.29
CA TYR A 556 -6.55 -4.05 -10.91
C TYR A 556 -5.66 -3.23 -9.98
N ALA A 557 -5.82 -3.39 -8.65
CA ALA A 557 -5.07 -2.63 -7.66
C ALA A 557 -3.55 -2.79 -7.86
N GLY A 558 -2.82 -1.68 -7.99
CA GLY A 558 -1.36 -1.67 -8.13
C GLY A 558 -0.80 -2.31 -9.42
N THR A 559 -1.62 -2.53 -10.45
CA THR A 559 -1.18 -3.10 -11.74
C THR A 559 -0.79 -2.05 -12.77
N GLY A 560 -1.34 -0.83 -12.70
CA GLY A 560 -1.10 0.20 -13.71
C GLY A 560 -1.71 -0.10 -15.09
N ASN A 561 -2.72 -0.97 -15.17
CA ASN A 561 -3.28 -1.39 -16.46
C ASN A 561 -3.97 -0.22 -17.22
N ASN A 562 -3.49 0.05 -18.43
CA ASN A 562 -4.01 1.10 -19.31
C ASN A 562 -5.49 0.90 -19.69
N LYS A 563 -5.96 -0.35 -19.85
CA LYS A 563 -7.37 -0.65 -20.14
C LYS A 563 -8.27 -0.20 -18.99
N ALA A 564 -7.88 -0.53 -17.76
CA ALA A 564 -8.61 -0.16 -16.54
C ALA A 564 -8.65 1.37 -16.36
N VAL A 565 -7.48 2.04 -16.49
CA VAL A 565 -7.38 3.51 -16.40
C VAL A 565 -8.27 4.19 -17.45
N LYS A 566 -8.23 3.72 -18.71
CA LYS A 566 -9.06 4.25 -19.79
C LYS A 566 -10.56 4.07 -19.52
N LYS A 567 -10.98 2.90 -19.01
CA LYS A 567 -12.39 2.63 -18.64
C LYS A 567 -12.86 3.59 -17.54
N LEU A 568 -12.06 3.77 -16.48
CA LEU A 568 -12.37 4.66 -15.37
C LEU A 568 -12.45 6.13 -15.80
N LEU A 569 -11.49 6.61 -16.60
CA LEU A 569 -11.51 7.98 -17.13
C LEU A 569 -12.73 8.23 -18.03
N HIS A 570 -13.10 7.26 -18.86
CA HIS A 570 -14.30 7.35 -19.67
C HIS A 570 -15.56 7.50 -18.80
N ILE A 571 -15.74 6.61 -17.81
CA ILE A 571 -16.88 6.64 -16.88
C ILE A 571 -16.96 7.97 -16.13
N ALA A 572 -15.82 8.50 -15.66
CA ALA A 572 -15.76 9.77 -14.92
C ALA A 572 -16.29 10.98 -15.72
N VAL A 573 -16.27 10.90 -17.06
CA VAL A 573 -16.75 11.97 -17.94
C VAL A 573 -18.15 11.66 -18.50
N SER A 574 -18.39 10.41 -18.91
CA SER A 574 -19.58 10.01 -19.66
C SER A 574 -20.81 9.75 -18.80
N ASP A 575 -20.65 9.25 -17.56
CA ASP A 575 -21.79 8.86 -16.72
C ASP A 575 -22.59 10.08 -16.28
N SER A 576 -23.92 9.97 -16.17
CA SER A 576 -24.77 11.06 -15.70
C SER A 576 -24.79 11.19 -14.18
N ASP A 577 -24.45 10.13 -13.45
CA ASP A 577 -24.55 10.07 -11.99
C ASP A 577 -23.27 10.60 -11.31
N ASP A 578 -23.45 11.55 -10.39
CA ASP A 578 -22.36 12.22 -9.68
C ASP A 578 -21.59 11.30 -8.73
N ASP A 579 -22.24 10.28 -8.16
CA ASP A 579 -21.61 9.32 -7.27
C ASP A 579 -20.75 8.34 -8.05
N VAL A 580 -21.20 7.90 -9.23
CA VAL A 580 -20.39 7.08 -10.15
C VAL A 580 -19.17 7.86 -10.64
N ARG A 581 -19.33 9.16 -10.96
CA ARG A 581 -18.20 10.04 -11.32
C ARG A 581 -17.17 10.12 -10.20
N ARG A 582 -17.61 10.34 -8.95
CA ARG A 582 -16.71 10.38 -7.77
C ARG A 582 -15.99 9.04 -7.58
N ALA A 583 -16.71 7.92 -7.70
CA ALA A 583 -16.14 6.58 -7.57
C ALA A 583 -15.08 6.29 -8.62
N ALA A 584 -15.37 6.61 -9.89
CA ALA A 584 -14.46 6.37 -11.00
C ALA A 584 -13.12 7.11 -10.83
N VAL A 585 -13.15 8.37 -10.37
CA VAL A 585 -11.92 9.12 -10.10
C VAL A 585 -11.20 8.58 -8.87
N THR A 586 -11.93 8.26 -7.79
CA THR A 586 -11.33 7.67 -6.58
C THR A 586 -10.64 6.33 -6.88
N ALA A 587 -11.26 5.51 -7.73
CA ALA A 587 -10.77 4.22 -8.19
C ALA A 587 -9.40 4.29 -8.89
N LEU A 588 -9.10 5.39 -9.60
CA LEU A 588 -7.79 5.60 -10.23
C LEU A 588 -6.64 5.54 -9.20
N GLY A 589 -6.89 6.02 -7.97
CA GLY A 589 -5.90 5.98 -6.90
C GLY A 589 -5.50 4.57 -6.49
N PHE A 590 -6.40 3.59 -6.60
CA PHE A 590 -6.12 2.18 -6.29
C PHE A 590 -5.41 1.45 -7.43
N VAL A 591 -5.81 1.70 -8.69
CA VAL A 591 -5.16 1.09 -9.86
C VAL A 591 -3.70 1.54 -9.97
N LEU A 592 -3.42 2.81 -9.62
CA LEU A 592 -2.11 3.44 -9.75
C LEU A 592 -1.34 3.57 -8.41
N ILE A 593 -1.55 2.65 -7.45
CA ILE A 593 -0.81 2.65 -6.17
C ILE A 593 0.71 2.57 -6.39
N ARG A 594 1.16 1.69 -7.30
CA ARG A 594 2.59 1.53 -7.61
C ARG A 594 3.13 2.70 -8.44
N ASP A 595 2.32 3.25 -9.34
CA ASP A 595 2.65 4.37 -10.23
C ASP A 595 2.18 5.73 -9.71
N TYR A 596 2.21 5.93 -8.40
CA TYR A 596 1.77 7.15 -7.71
C TYR A 596 2.39 8.46 -8.24
N THR A 597 3.54 8.40 -8.90
CA THR A 597 4.21 9.60 -9.45
C THR A 597 3.52 10.18 -10.67
N THR A 598 2.78 9.37 -11.43
CA THR A 598 2.06 9.81 -12.63
C THR A 598 0.65 10.31 -12.31
N VAL A 599 0.09 9.89 -11.16
CA VAL A 599 -1.28 10.21 -10.75
C VAL A 599 -1.54 11.73 -10.71
N PRO A 600 -0.71 12.59 -10.09
CA PRO A 600 -0.96 14.02 -10.07
C PRO A 600 -1.12 14.62 -11.46
N ARG A 601 -0.32 14.18 -12.44
CA ARG A 601 -0.39 14.68 -13.82
C ARG A 601 -1.67 14.25 -14.53
N ILE A 602 -2.21 13.08 -14.23
CA ILE A 602 -3.46 12.57 -14.82
C ILE A 602 -4.66 13.32 -14.22
N VAL A 603 -4.67 13.51 -12.89
CA VAL A 603 -5.84 14.06 -12.19
C VAL A 603 -5.80 15.58 -12.04
N GLU A 604 -4.71 16.26 -12.40
CA GLU A 604 -4.60 17.72 -12.40
C GLU A 604 -5.73 18.37 -13.23
N LEU A 605 -5.97 17.85 -14.45
CA LEU A 605 -7.08 18.30 -15.31
C LEU A 605 -8.47 18.05 -14.67
N LEU A 606 -8.60 16.97 -13.89
CA LEU A 606 -9.85 16.64 -13.19
C LEU A 606 -10.08 17.54 -11.96
N SER A 607 -9.00 18.02 -11.35
CA SER A 607 -9.05 18.95 -10.21
C SER A 607 -9.65 20.30 -10.57
N GLU A 608 -9.53 20.72 -11.84
CA GLU A 608 -10.08 21.97 -12.37
C GLU A 608 -11.51 21.81 -12.93
N SER A 609 -12.08 20.61 -12.87
CA SER A 609 -13.42 20.33 -13.38
C SER A 609 -14.49 21.18 -12.69
N HIS A 610 -15.49 21.62 -13.45
CA HIS A 610 -16.66 22.32 -12.91
C HIS A 610 -17.48 21.46 -11.92
N ASN A 611 -17.46 20.13 -12.08
CA ASN A 611 -18.21 19.22 -11.21
C ASN A 611 -17.47 18.98 -9.87
N ALA A 612 -18.12 19.33 -8.76
CA ALA A 612 -17.57 19.18 -7.42
C ALA A 612 -17.32 17.72 -7.01
N HIS A 613 -18.11 16.76 -7.50
CA HIS A 613 -17.93 15.34 -7.20
C HIS A 613 -16.64 14.78 -7.82
N VAL A 614 -16.29 15.24 -9.02
CA VAL A 614 -15.02 14.90 -9.70
C VAL A 614 -13.84 15.49 -8.93
N ARG A 615 -13.94 16.75 -8.48
CA ARG A 615 -12.89 17.37 -7.64
C ARG A 615 -12.71 16.66 -6.29
N CYS A 616 -13.82 16.23 -5.67
CA CYS A 616 -13.80 15.41 -4.46
C CYS A 616 -13.10 14.06 -4.68
N GLY A 617 -13.46 13.35 -5.75
CA GLY A 617 -12.81 12.09 -6.12
C GLY A 617 -11.32 12.26 -6.43
N THR A 618 -10.94 13.39 -7.03
CA THR A 618 -9.54 13.76 -7.31
C THR A 618 -8.74 13.88 -6.00
N ALA A 619 -9.31 14.52 -4.98
CA ALA A 619 -8.66 14.63 -3.68
C ALA A 619 -8.41 13.25 -3.05
N PHE A 620 -9.39 12.34 -3.07
CA PHE A 620 -9.20 10.99 -2.51
C PHE A 620 -8.23 10.13 -3.34
N ALA A 621 -8.26 10.22 -4.67
CA ALA A 621 -7.33 9.50 -5.53
C ALA A 621 -5.86 9.85 -5.23
N LEU A 622 -5.57 11.15 -5.02
CA LEU A 622 -4.26 11.63 -4.58
C LEU A 622 -3.92 11.16 -3.16
N GLY A 623 -4.89 11.25 -2.24
CA GLY A 623 -4.75 10.80 -0.86
C GLY A 623 -4.37 9.32 -0.75
N ILE A 624 -5.04 8.46 -1.52
CA ILE A 624 -4.85 7.01 -1.54
C ILE A 624 -3.54 6.65 -2.24
N SER A 625 -3.31 7.11 -3.47
CA SER A 625 -2.11 6.73 -4.24
C SER A 625 -0.80 7.18 -3.57
N CYS A 626 -0.79 8.36 -2.95
CA CYS A 626 0.40 8.96 -2.35
C CYS A 626 0.47 8.78 -0.81
N ALA A 627 -0.38 7.92 -0.22
CA ALA A 627 -0.44 7.70 1.22
C ALA A 627 0.92 7.26 1.80
N GLY A 628 1.37 7.91 2.87
CA GLY A 628 2.62 7.57 3.57
C GLY A 628 3.93 7.80 2.78
N ARG A 629 3.86 8.26 1.52
CA ARG A 629 5.04 8.54 0.68
C ARG A 629 5.48 10.00 0.74
N GLY A 630 4.53 10.92 0.96
CA GLY A 630 4.74 12.37 1.03
C GLY A 630 5.30 12.99 -0.24
N PHE A 631 4.64 12.71 -1.36
CA PHE A 631 5.00 13.24 -2.67
C PHE A 631 4.54 14.70 -2.81
N GLN A 632 5.47 15.62 -3.10
CA GLN A 632 5.17 17.07 -3.10
C GLN A 632 4.17 17.49 -4.17
N ALA A 633 4.23 16.91 -5.38
CA ALA A 633 3.32 17.27 -6.45
C ALA A 633 1.85 16.96 -6.10
N ALA A 634 1.59 15.91 -5.30
CA ALA A 634 0.25 15.64 -4.79
C ALA A 634 -0.21 16.72 -3.79
N VAL A 635 0.70 17.20 -2.93
CA VAL A 635 0.42 18.28 -1.98
C VAL A 635 0.12 19.60 -2.71
N ASP A 636 0.85 19.90 -3.79
CA ASP A 636 0.63 21.08 -4.63
C ASP A 636 -0.78 21.12 -5.23
N VAL A 637 -1.31 19.98 -5.68
CA VAL A 637 -2.68 19.89 -6.22
C VAL A 637 -3.74 19.91 -5.10
N LEU A 638 -3.45 19.33 -3.94
CA LEU A 638 -4.40 19.26 -2.82
C LEU A 638 -4.62 20.60 -2.11
N ILE A 639 -3.60 21.47 -2.01
CA ILE A 639 -3.72 22.77 -1.32
C ILE A 639 -4.81 23.66 -1.93
N PRO A 640 -4.90 23.87 -3.26
CA PRO A 640 -6.01 24.59 -3.87
C PRO A 640 -7.37 24.01 -3.54
N LEU A 641 -7.51 22.68 -3.51
CA LEU A 641 -8.77 21.99 -3.19
C LEU A 641 -9.23 22.23 -1.73
N THR A 642 -8.31 22.53 -0.81
CA THR A 642 -8.70 22.95 0.56
C THR A 642 -9.39 24.31 0.62
N LYS A 643 -9.25 25.13 -0.43
CA LYS A 643 -9.87 26.46 -0.57
C LYS A 643 -11.08 26.44 -1.51
N ASP A 644 -11.50 25.27 -1.97
CA ASP A 644 -12.68 25.12 -2.83
C ASP A 644 -13.94 25.69 -2.14
N PRO A 645 -14.86 26.33 -2.89
CA PRO A 645 -16.11 26.82 -2.31
C PRO A 645 -16.98 25.70 -1.73
N VAL A 646 -16.89 24.48 -2.24
CA VAL A 646 -17.74 23.34 -1.84
C VAL A 646 -17.17 22.61 -0.62
N ASP A 647 -18.01 22.45 0.41
CA ASP A 647 -17.57 21.98 1.72
C ASP A 647 -17.02 20.55 1.74
N PHE A 648 -17.65 19.62 1.02
CA PHE A 648 -17.21 18.22 0.98
C PHE A 648 -15.92 18.03 0.17
N VAL A 649 -15.62 18.94 -0.77
CA VAL A 649 -14.33 18.96 -1.47
C VAL A 649 -13.23 19.39 -0.52
N ARG A 650 -13.48 20.44 0.29
CA ARG A 650 -12.54 20.86 1.36
C ARG A 650 -12.31 19.74 2.38
N GLN A 651 -13.38 19.04 2.77
CA GLN A 651 -13.31 17.89 3.68
C GLN A 651 -12.39 16.79 3.11
N ALA A 652 -12.60 16.38 1.86
CA ALA A 652 -11.80 15.38 1.17
C ALA A 652 -10.33 15.79 1.08
N ALA A 653 -10.06 17.04 0.69
CA ALA A 653 -8.70 17.57 0.55
C ALA A 653 -7.92 17.55 1.88
N MET A 654 -8.55 17.93 2.99
CA MET A 654 -7.90 17.91 4.30
C MET A 654 -7.56 16.48 4.77
N ILE A 655 -8.49 15.54 4.60
CA ILE A 655 -8.26 14.13 4.94
C ILE A 655 -7.13 13.54 4.08
N SER A 656 -7.15 13.78 2.78
CA SER A 656 -6.11 13.34 1.84
C SER A 656 -4.73 13.92 2.17
N LEU A 657 -4.64 15.20 2.51
CA LEU A 657 -3.37 15.81 2.94
C LEU A 657 -2.80 15.11 4.17
N ALA A 658 -3.65 14.76 5.14
CA ALA A 658 -3.22 14.02 6.32
C ALA A 658 -2.74 12.60 5.98
N MET A 659 -3.36 11.92 5.02
CA MET A 659 -2.93 10.59 4.56
C MET A 659 -1.57 10.63 3.85
N VAL A 660 -1.32 11.64 3.01
CA VAL A 660 -0.07 11.80 2.26
C VAL A 660 1.10 12.15 3.18
N LEU A 661 0.86 13.03 4.17
CA LEU A 661 1.89 13.60 5.04
C LEU A 661 2.00 12.92 6.41
N ILE A 662 1.32 11.79 6.61
CA ILE A 662 1.40 11.04 7.86
C ILE A 662 2.86 10.72 8.20
N GLN A 663 3.23 10.93 9.47
CA GLN A 663 4.59 10.76 10.00
C GLN A 663 5.71 11.63 9.37
N GLN A 664 5.38 12.62 8.55
CA GLN A 664 6.38 13.60 8.11
C GLN A 664 6.59 14.69 9.16
N THR A 665 7.82 15.19 9.28
CA THR A 665 8.19 16.28 10.19
C THR A 665 8.44 17.56 9.41
N GLU A 666 8.35 18.72 10.09
CA GLU A 666 8.63 20.04 9.51
C GLU A 666 10.04 20.12 8.90
N LYS A 667 11.00 19.38 9.47
CA LYS A 667 12.38 19.30 8.99
C LYS A 667 12.51 18.50 7.69
N THR A 668 11.66 17.48 7.50
CA THR A 668 11.59 16.73 6.24
C THR A 668 10.79 17.47 5.16
N ASN A 669 9.74 18.18 5.57
CA ASN A 669 8.89 18.96 4.69
C ASN A 669 8.29 20.17 5.43
N PRO A 670 8.64 21.42 5.05
CA PRO A 670 8.18 22.61 5.76
C PRO A 670 6.66 22.81 5.71
N ARG A 671 5.99 22.28 4.67
CA ARG A 671 4.55 22.43 4.47
C ARG A 671 3.70 21.73 5.54
N VAL A 672 4.28 20.77 6.26
CA VAL A 672 3.57 20.05 7.34
C VAL A 672 3.10 21.03 8.41
N LYS A 673 3.91 22.04 8.74
CA LYS A 673 3.56 23.07 9.72
C LYS A 673 2.34 23.89 9.26
N GLU A 674 2.39 24.40 8.03
CA GLU A 674 1.32 25.19 7.43
C GLU A 674 -0.01 24.42 7.40
N ILE A 675 0.04 23.13 7.09
CA ILE A 675 -1.13 22.26 7.01
C ILE A 675 -1.70 21.94 8.40
N ASN A 676 -0.85 21.70 9.41
CA ASN A 676 -1.31 21.52 10.79
C ASN A 676 -1.96 22.78 11.38
N GLU A 677 -1.42 23.96 11.04
CA GLU A 677 -2.02 25.25 11.37
C GLU A 677 -3.36 25.44 10.65
N LEU A 678 -3.46 25.06 9.37
CA LEU A 678 -4.72 25.07 8.61
C LEU A 678 -5.80 24.25 9.32
N PHE A 679 -5.52 23.00 9.70
CA PHE A 679 -6.48 22.16 10.41
C PHE A 679 -6.95 22.80 11.72
N SER A 680 -6.01 23.32 12.50
CA SER A 680 -6.30 23.99 13.78
C SER A 680 -7.17 25.25 13.59
N ASN A 681 -6.90 26.03 12.55
CA ASN A 681 -7.65 27.23 12.21
C ASN A 681 -9.08 26.91 11.77
N VAL A 682 -9.27 25.85 10.97
CA VAL A 682 -10.61 25.43 10.52
C VAL A 682 -11.46 24.91 11.68
N VAL A 683 -10.89 24.12 12.58
CA VAL A 683 -11.58 23.60 13.78
C VAL A 683 -12.02 24.73 14.72
N THR A 684 -11.15 25.72 14.94
CA THR A 684 -11.42 26.82 15.90
C THR A 684 -12.35 27.90 15.33
N ASN A 685 -12.36 28.09 14.01
CA ASN A 685 -13.15 29.14 13.39
C ASN A 685 -14.65 28.78 13.38
N LYS A 686 -15.46 29.63 14.03
CA LYS A 686 -16.91 29.43 14.12
C LYS A 686 -17.62 29.58 12.77
N HIS A 687 -17.10 30.42 11.87
CA HIS A 687 -17.69 30.69 10.55
C HIS A 687 -17.46 29.57 9.53
N GLN A 688 -16.68 28.54 9.87
CA GLN A 688 -16.48 27.39 9.00
C GLN A 688 -17.67 26.42 9.11
N GLU A 689 -18.04 25.88 7.96
CA GLU A 689 -19.12 24.90 7.82
C GLU A 689 -18.80 23.58 8.53
N GLY A 690 -19.86 22.86 8.90
CA GLY A 690 -19.75 21.65 9.72
C GLY A 690 -18.91 20.54 9.09
N LEU A 691 -19.02 20.34 7.77
CA LEU A 691 -18.27 19.31 7.03
C LEU A 691 -16.77 19.63 6.92
N ALA A 692 -16.41 20.91 6.76
CA ALA A 692 -15.01 21.33 6.77
C ALA A 692 -14.37 21.10 8.15
N LYS A 693 -15.10 21.39 9.24
CA LYS A 693 -14.67 21.06 10.61
C LYS A 693 -14.52 19.56 10.84
N PHE A 694 -15.44 18.75 10.31
CA PHE A 694 -15.32 17.30 10.35
C PHE A 694 -14.03 16.85 9.67
N GLY A 695 -13.77 17.31 8.44
CA GLY A 695 -12.55 16.99 7.69
C GLY A 695 -11.28 17.37 8.42
N ALA A 696 -11.21 18.59 8.96
CA ALA A 696 -10.06 19.06 9.72
C ALA A 696 -9.83 18.25 11.01
N CYS A 697 -10.90 17.89 11.73
CA CYS A 697 -10.82 17.11 12.97
C CYS A 697 -10.33 15.67 12.70
N VAL A 698 -10.86 15.02 11.66
CA VAL A 698 -10.41 13.67 11.25
C VAL A 698 -8.98 13.71 10.72
N ALA A 699 -8.62 14.70 9.89
CA ALA A 699 -7.27 14.90 9.38
C ALA A 699 -6.24 15.08 10.49
N GLN A 700 -6.57 15.86 11.53
CA GLN A 700 -5.75 16.00 12.74
C GLN A 700 -5.57 14.66 13.48
N GLY A 701 -6.61 13.82 13.51
CA GLY A 701 -6.54 12.48 14.10
C GLY A 701 -5.63 11.54 13.33
N ILE A 702 -5.68 11.57 11.99
CA ILE A 702 -4.82 10.78 11.10
C ILE A 702 -3.36 11.20 11.24
N MET A 703 -3.08 12.52 11.25
CA MET A 703 -1.71 13.04 11.38
C MET A 703 -1.02 12.61 12.69
N ASN A 704 -1.80 12.49 13.76
CA ASN A 704 -1.33 12.10 15.09
C ASN A 704 -1.63 10.63 15.43
N ALA A 705 -1.93 9.79 14.44
CA ALA A 705 -2.39 8.43 14.66
C ALA A 705 -1.37 7.58 15.44
N GLY A 706 -1.87 6.68 16.29
CA GLY A 706 -1.06 5.74 17.09
C GLY A 706 0.02 6.40 17.95
N GLY A 707 -0.21 7.62 18.45
CA GLY A 707 0.79 8.41 19.15
C GLY A 707 1.96 8.86 18.27
N ARG A 708 1.69 9.16 16.99
CA ARG A 708 2.66 9.55 15.94
C ARG A 708 3.63 8.43 15.53
N ASN A 709 3.23 7.16 15.68
CA ASN A 709 4.07 5.99 15.42
C ASN A 709 3.55 5.03 14.34
N VAL A 710 2.41 5.35 13.73
CA VAL A 710 1.81 4.52 12.66
C VAL A 710 1.75 5.32 11.37
N THR A 711 1.98 4.63 10.25
CA THR A 711 1.88 5.19 8.90
C THR A 711 0.76 4.48 8.16
N ILE A 712 0.32 5.06 7.05
CA ILE A 712 -0.49 4.34 6.07
C ILE A 712 0.48 3.68 5.08
N GLN A 713 0.46 2.35 5.01
CA GLN A 713 1.24 1.54 4.07
C GLN A 713 0.30 0.67 3.27
N LEU A 714 0.31 0.84 1.95
CA LEU A 714 -0.55 0.06 1.04
C LEU A 714 0.14 -1.15 0.43
N GLU A 715 1.47 -1.20 0.52
CA GLU A 715 2.26 -2.31 0.02
C GLU A 715 3.34 -2.68 1.03
N ASN A 716 3.59 -3.99 1.11
CA ASN A 716 4.76 -4.55 1.73
C ASN A 716 5.89 -4.45 0.72
N VAL A 717 6.62 -3.33 0.71
CA VAL A 717 7.68 -3.01 -0.28
C VAL A 717 8.67 -4.15 -0.49
N GLU A 718 8.96 -4.89 0.57
CA GLU A 718 9.91 -6.00 0.58
C GLU A 718 9.39 -7.20 -0.21
N MET A 719 8.16 -7.62 0.06
CA MET A 719 7.50 -8.71 -0.66
C MET A 719 6.96 -8.25 -2.02
N GLY A 720 6.85 -6.94 -2.26
CA GLY A 720 6.27 -6.39 -3.47
C GLY A 720 4.78 -6.73 -3.63
N THR A 721 4.10 -7.05 -2.54
CA THR A 721 2.66 -7.33 -2.52
C THR A 721 1.89 -6.20 -1.85
N LEU A 722 0.65 -6.01 -2.27
CA LEU A 722 -0.25 -5.07 -1.62
C LEU A 722 -0.72 -5.65 -0.28
N ASP A 723 -0.82 -4.81 0.74
CA ASP A 723 -1.44 -5.20 2.00
C ASP A 723 -2.97 -5.17 1.83
N THR A 724 -3.57 -6.34 1.94
CA THR A 724 -5.03 -6.53 1.79
C THR A 724 -5.79 -5.72 2.83
N LYS A 725 -5.30 -5.68 4.07
CA LYS A 725 -5.94 -4.96 5.18
C LYS A 725 -5.98 -3.47 4.90
N ALA A 726 -4.87 -2.92 4.45
CA ALA A 726 -4.74 -1.49 4.19
C ALA A 726 -5.57 -1.03 2.98
N VAL A 727 -5.54 -1.78 1.87
CA VAL A 727 -6.25 -1.41 0.64
C VAL A 727 -7.77 -1.47 0.85
N ILE A 728 -8.26 -2.56 1.43
CA ILE A 728 -9.70 -2.71 1.74
C ILE A 728 -10.13 -1.71 2.82
N GLY A 729 -9.28 -1.47 3.83
CA GLY A 729 -9.50 -0.43 4.83
C GLY A 729 -9.73 0.95 4.22
N LEU A 730 -8.93 1.34 3.21
CA LEU A 730 -9.11 2.59 2.48
C LEU A 730 -10.36 2.60 1.59
N ALA A 731 -10.65 1.48 0.91
CA ALA A 731 -11.84 1.37 0.08
C ALA A 731 -13.11 1.58 0.91
N MET A 732 -13.22 0.91 2.06
CA MET A 732 -14.32 1.06 3.01
C MET A 732 -14.35 2.44 3.67
N PHE A 733 -13.19 2.98 4.05
CA PHE A 733 -13.09 4.33 4.59
C PHE A 733 -13.65 5.37 3.62
N SER A 734 -13.36 5.27 2.32
CA SER A 734 -13.86 6.22 1.32
C SER A 734 -15.40 6.32 1.23
N GLN A 735 -16.13 5.39 1.84
CA GLN A 735 -17.61 5.32 1.82
C GLN A 735 -18.29 6.04 2.99
N PHE A 736 -17.54 6.70 3.88
CA PHE A 736 -18.08 7.21 5.15
C PHE A 736 -19.22 8.25 5.00
N TRP A 737 -19.40 8.88 3.83
CA TRP A 737 -20.45 9.89 3.63
C TRP A 737 -21.87 9.35 3.77
N TYR A 738 -22.11 8.12 3.31
CA TYR A 738 -23.43 7.51 3.44
C TYR A 738 -23.61 6.81 4.78
N TRP A 739 -22.50 6.31 5.35
CA TRP A 739 -22.51 5.65 6.64
C TRP A 739 -21.26 6.01 7.46
N PHE A 740 -21.41 6.97 8.39
CA PHE A 740 -20.30 7.49 9.20
C PHE A 740 -19.54 6.43 10.01
N PRO A 741 -20.17 5.37 10.57
CA PRO A 741 -19.42 4.32 11.27
C PRO A 741 -18.36 3.60 10.42
N LEU A 742 -18.47 3.62 9.09
CA LEU A 742 -17.43 3.04 8.21
C LEU A 742 -16.10 3.82 8.26
N ALA A 743 -16.06 5.00 8.87
CA ALA A 743 -14.83 5.75 9.04
C ALA A 743 -13.75 4.97 9.82
N HIS A 744 -14.13 4.01 10.69
CA HIS A 744 -13.17 3.26 11.50
C HIS A 744 -12.32 2.24 10.71
N PHE A 745 -12.70 1.92 9.47
CA PHE A 745 -11.94 0.99 8.61
C PHE A 745 -10.53 1.49 8.27
N LEU A 746 -10.27 2.82 8.36
CA LEU A 746 -8.92 3.37 8.19
C LEU A 746 -7.91 2.81 9.21
N SER A 747 -8.39 2.32 10.36
CA SER A 747 -7.52 1.66 11.35
C SER A 747 -6.85 0.38 10.85
N LEU A 748 -7.39 -0.25 9.80
CA LEU A 748 -6.78 -1.41 9.13
C LEU A 748 -5.58 -1.01 8.30
N SER A 749 -5.52 0.24 7.82
CA SER A 749 -4.43 0.77 7.01
C SER A 749 -3.28 1.32 7.83
N PHE A 750 -3.41 1.37 9.17
CA PHE A 750 -2.34 1.81 10.05
C PHE A 750 -1.34 0.68 10.33
N SER A 751 -0.12 0.89 9.88
CA SER A 751 1.02 0.00 10.12
C SER A 751 2.03 0.69 11.04
N PRO A 752 2.39 0.09 12.20
CA PRO A 752 3.44 0.62 13.07
C PRO A 752 4.79 0.68 12.36
N THR A 753 5.53 1.78 12.53
CA THR A 753 6.85 1.96 11.93
C THR A 753 7.94 1.81 12.98
N THR A 754 8.44 0.59 13.12
CA THR A 754 9.44 0.20 14.12
C THR A 754 10.25 -0.98 13.63
N ILE A 755 11.44 -1.15 14.19
CA ILE A 755 12.21 -2.40 14.11
C ILE A 755 12.12 -3.06 15.49
N ILE A 756 11.64 -4.30 15.52
CA ILE A 756 11.56 -5.08 16.76
C ILE A 756 12.48 -6.29 16.62
N GLY A 757 13.64 -6.18 17.24
CA GLY A 757 14.57 -7.28 17.43
C GLY A 757 14.01 -8.28 18.45
N VAL A 758 14.01 -9.57 18.10
CA VAL A 758 13.51 -10.67 18.95
C VAL A 758 14.57 -11.76 19.01
N ARG A 759 14.86 -12.30 20.20
CA ARG A 759 15.83 -13.41 20.36
C ARG A 759 15.30 -14.71 19.75
N GLY A 760 16.13 -15.43 18.99
CA GLY A 760 15.75 -16.70 18.35
C GLY A 760 15.32 -17.81 19.32
N GLU A 761 15.97 -17.91 20.49
CA GLU A 761 15.73 -18.99 21.46
C GLU A 761 14.39 -18.83 22.22
N ASP A 762 14.17 -17.64 22.78
CA ASP A 762 13.10 -17.37 23.75
C ASP A 762 11.96 -16.51 23.17
N ILE A 763 12.14 -15.97 21.95
CA ILE A 763 11.18 -15.09 21.29
C ILE A 763 10.84 -13.84 22.16
N SER A 764 11.80 -13.41 22.97
CA SER A 764 11.72 -12.22 23.83
C SER A 764 12.43 -11.02 23.19
N ILE A 765 12.04 -9.81 23.58
CA ILE A 765 12.62 -8.57 23.04
C ILE A 765 13.83 -8.16 23.91
N PRO A 766 15.08 -8.23 23.43
CA PRO A 766 16.24 -7.76 24.17
C PRO A 766 16.38 -6.24 24.09
N SER A 767 16.89 -5.63 25.16
CA SER A 767 17.32 -4.23 25.17
C SER A 767 18.74 -4.14 24.59
N PHE A 768 18.85 -3.63 23.36
CA PHE A 768 20.13 -3.31 22.73
C PHE A 768 19.97 -2.08 21.85
N LYS A 769 21.10 -1.57 21.34
CA LYS A 769 21.17 -0.35 20.56
C LYS A 769 21.51 -0.63 19.11
N ILE A 770 20.89 0.11 18.20
CA ILE A 770 21.06 0.02 16.76
C ILE A 770 21.70 1.33 16.28
N ASN A 771 22.66 1.23 15.36
CA ASN A 771 23.34 2.41 14.81
C ASN A 771 22.53 3.04 13.68
N CYS A 772 22.33 4.36 13.74
CA CYS A 772 21.67 5.15 12.71
C CYS A 772 22.59 6.28 12.21
N HIS A 773 22.83 6.31 10.90
CA HIS A 773 23.79 7.18 10.22
C HIS A 773 23.17 8.47 9.68
N THR A 774 22.46 9.21 10.54
CA THR A 774 21.85 10.52 10.20
C THR A 774 21.95 11.48 11.40
N LYS A 775 21.49 12.74 11.28
CA LYS A 775 21.34 13.64 12.43
C LYS A 775 20.14 13.19 13.28
N PRO A 776 20.24 13.15 14.62
CA PRO A 776 19.16 12.69 15.49
C PRO A 776 17.88 13.53 15.29
N ASP A 777 18.06 14.85 15.27
CA ASP A 777 17.03 15.87 15.16
C ASP A 777 16.05 15.77 13.99
N ILE A 778 16.40 15.10 12.89
CA ILE A 778 15.61 15.16 11.63
C ILE A 778 14.28 14.39 11.76
N PHE A 779 14.32 13.26 12.46
CA PHE A 779 13.21 12.30 12.55
C PHE A 779 12.54 12.28 13.93
N ASP A 780 12.92 13.20 14.81
CA ASP A 780 12.30 13.37 16.12
C ASP A 780 10.81 13.68 16.01
N TYR A 781 10.10 13.45 17.12
CA TYR A 781 8.70 13.82 17.19
C TYR A 781 8.53 15.33 16.99
N PRO A 782 7.47 15.75 16.28
CA PRO A 782 7.05 17.14 16.30
C PRO A 782 6.79 17.59 17.74
N PRO A 783 6.97 18.87 18.06
CA PRO A 783 6.63 19.40 19.37
C PRO A 783 5.15 19.14 19.69
N MET A 784 4.83 19.03 20.99
CA MET A 784 3.45 18.98 21.45
C MET A 784 2.80 20.37 21.29
N PHE A 785 1.48 20.40 21.13
CA PHE A 785 0.71 21.62 21.09
C PHE A 785 0.74 22.28 22.47
N GLU A 786 1.41 23.42 22.56
CA GLU A 786 1.33 24.30 23.73
C GLU A 786 0.27 25.38 23.47
N GLU A 787 -0.64 25.60 24.42
CA GLU A 787 -1.48 26.80 24.39
C GLU A 787 -0.57 28.01 24.59
N ASN A 788 -0.56 28.95 23.63
CA ASN A 788 0.28 30.15 23.67
C ASN A 788 0.11 30.93 25.00
N THR A 789 0.92 30.58 26.00
CA THR A 789 1.16 31.38 27.20
C THR A 789 1.75 32.73 26.80
N ASP A 790 2.46 32.79 25.67
CA ASP A 790 3.04 33.99 25.07
C ASP A 790 2.01 35.07 24.71
N LYS A 791 0.77 34.72 24.31
CA LYS A 791 -0.26 35.76 24.05
C LYS A 791 -0.71 36.45 25.32
N SER A 792 -0.61 35.79 26.48
CA SER A 792 -0.85 36.42 27.77
C SER A 792 0.31 37.34 28.14
N VAL A 793 1.55 36.92 27.89
CA VAL A 793 2.77 37.71 28.11
C VAL A 793 2.81 38.93 27.19
N GLU A 794 2.42 38.80 25.91
CA GLU A 794 2.39 39.88 24.93
C GLU A 794 1.28 40.90 25.22
N LYS A 795 0.08 40.44 25.63
CA LYS A 795 -1.00 41.33 26.11
C LYS A 795 -0.60 42.06 27.39
N VAL A 796 0.08 41.37 28.31
CA VAL A 796 0.61 41.98 29.54
C VAL A 796 1.73 42.95 29.21
N ALA A 797 2.64 42.62 28.30
CA ALA A 797 3.71 43.51 27.85
C ALA A 797 3.15 44.76 27.16
N THR A 798 2.14 44.61 26.30
CA THR A 798 1.46 45.73 25.63
C THR A 798 0.68 46.59 26.63
N ALA A 799 0.04 45.98 27.63
CA ALA A 799 -0.62 46.69 28.73
C ALA A 799 0.40 47.44 29.62
N VAL A 800 1.54 46.83 29.93
CA VAL A 800 2.62 47.45 30.70
C VAL A 800 3.27 48.59 29.91
N LEU A 801 3.52 48.42 28.61
CA LEU A 801 4.09 49.47 27.75
C LEU A 801 3.13 50.65 27.60
N SER A 802 1.83 50.39 27.40
CA SER A 802 0.82 51.46 27.28
C SER A 802 0.55 52.18 28.60
N THR A 803 0.53 51.47 29.73
CA THR A 803 0.41 52.09 31.07
C THR A 803 1.68 52.84 31.46
N THR A 804 2.86 52.32 31.15
CA THR A 804 4.16 52.97 31.40
C THR A 804 4.34 54.22 30.55
N ALA A 805 3.91 54.20 29.28
CA ALA A 805 3.90 55.38 28.41
C ALA A 805 2.92 56.46 28.92
N LYS A 806 1.70 56.06 29.31
CA LYS A 806 0.72 56.97 29.94
C LYS A 806 1.23 57.52 31.27
N ALA A 807 1.92 56.72 32.08
CA ALA A 807 2.51 57.13 33.35
C ALA A 807 3.68 58.11 33.14
N LYS A 808 4.57 57.87 32.15
CA LYS A 808 5.63 58.82 31.77
C LYS A 808 5.07 60.12 31.19
N ALA A 809 3.98 60.06 30.42
CA ALA A 809 3.30 61.24 29.90
C ALA A 809 2.60 62.05 31.00
N ARG A 810 1.95 61.38 31.96
CA ARG A 810 1.42 62.01 33.18
C ARG A 810 2.53 62.62 34.02
N ALA A 811 3.60 61.88 34.31
CA ALA A 811 4.75 62.37 35.06
C ALA A 811 5.46 63.56 34.38
N LYS A 812 5.47 63.66 33.04
CA LYS A 812 5.92 64.86 32.30
C LYS A 812 4.98 66.06 32.47
N LYS A 813 3.67 65.84 32.61
CA LYS A 813 2.70 66.89 32.96
C LYS A 813 2.83 67.30 34.44
N THR A 814 2.97 66.36 35.36
CA THR A 814 3.19 66.64 36.79
C THR A 814 4.55 67.29 37.04
N LYS A 815 5.60 66.96 36.27
CA LYS A 815 6.90 67.67 36.27
C LYS A 815 6.86 69.06 35.62
N LYS A 816 5.81 69.37 34.84
CA LYS A 816 5.53 70.74 34.36
C LYS A 816 4.76 71.55 35.40
N GLU A 817 3.89 70.92 36.19
CA GLU A 817 3.17 71.54 37.32
C GLU A 817 4.05 71.74 38.56
N SER A 818 5.08 70.90 38.78
CA SER A 818 6.05 71.04 39.88
C SER A 818 7.26 71.92 39.57
N LYS A 819 7.22 72.71 38.49
CA LYS A 819 8.26 73.70 38.14
C LYS A 819 8.01 75.12 38.70
N GLU A 820 6.94 75.34 39.47
CA GLU A 820 6.66 76.60 40.17
C GLU A 820 6.97 76.59 41.68
N PHE A 821 7.45 75.48 42.25
CA PHE A 821 7.86 75.41 43.66
C PHE A 821 9.17 74.62 43.80
N ASN A 822 10.29 75.28 43.51
CA ASN A 822 11.59 75.15 44.21
C ASN A 822 12.68 75.90 43.43
N VAL A 823 12.97 77.12 43.89
CA VAL A 823 14.24 77.81 43.63
C VAL A 823 14.97 77.87 44.97
N GLU A 824 16.28 77.61 44.93
CA GLU A 824 17.30 77.70 46.00
C GLU A 824 17.61 76.42 46.82
N GLN A 825 18.59 75.63 46.34
CA GLN A 825 19.92 75.57 46.96
C GLN A 825 20.98 74.84 46.08
N SER A 826 21.99 75.63 45.68
CA SER A 826 23.42 75.37 45.40
C SER A 826 23.98 74.04 44.81
N LYS A 827 24.39 74.15 43.53
CA LYS A 827 25.66 73.77 42.84
C LYS A 827 26.68 72.80 43.49
N LYS A 828 27.10 71.78 42.72
CA LYS A 828 28.49 71.59 42.21
C LYS A 828 28.56 70.53 41.08
N GLU A 829 29.50 70.78 40.16
CA GLU A 829 29.79 70.14 38.85
C GLU A 829 30.20 68.66 38.96
N ILE A 830 30.08 67.83 37.91
CA ILE A 830 31.12 67.59 36.89
C ILE A 830 30.50 67.11 35.56
N LYS A 831 30.99 67.68 34.45
CA LYS A 831 30.83 67.20 33.08
C LYS A 831 31.83 66.07 32.81
N THR A 832 31.37 64.99 32.17
CA THR A 832 32.23 64.20 31.27
C THR A 832 31.42 63.72 30.07
N ASP A 833 32.01 63.98 28.90
CA ASP A 833 31.55 63.66 27.55
C ASP A 833 31.29 62.17 27.35
N GLU A 834 30.25 61.83 26.58
CA GLU A 834 30.27 60.62 25.77
C GLU A 834 29.93 60.96 24.31
N LYS A 835 31.01 61.04 23.54
CA LYS A 835 31.02 60.94 22.08
C LYS A 835 30.44 59.58 21.68
N LYS A 836 29.61 59.61 20.63
CA LYS A 836 29.24 58.45 19.82
C LYS A 836 30.48 57.62 19.46
N ILE A 837 30.54 56.40 19.97
CA ILE A 837 31.33 55.32 19.38
C ILE A 837 30.32 54.39 18.73
N GLU A 838 30.34 54.38 17.40
CA GLU A 838 29.74 53.34 16.59
C GLU A 838 30.42 52.00 16.92
N LYS A 839 29.69 51.10 17.56
CA LYS A 839 29.95 49.66 17.50
C LYS A 839 28.69 49.00 16.96
N LYS A 840 28.76 48.65 15.68
CA LYS A 840 27.99 47.54 15.10
C LYS A 840 28.43 46.29 15.85
N GLU A 841 27.66 45.86 16.84
CA GLU A 841 27.68 44.47 17.26
C GLU A 841 26.86 43.71 16.23
N GLY A 842 27.57 42.94 15.42
CA GLY A 842 26.96 42.01 14.47
C GLY A 842 26.15 41.00 15.25
N GLU A 843 24.86 40.98 14.97
CA GLU A 843 24.08 39.75 15.13
C GLU A 843 24.83 38.65 14.36
N PRO A 844 25.03 37.46 14.95
CA PRO A 844 25.40 36.32 14.14
C PRO A 844 24.19 36.07 13.25
N GLU A 845 24.29 36.49 11.98
CA GLU A 845 23.53 35.88 10.90
C GLU A 845 23.87 34.38 10.94
N THR A 846 23.09 33.59 11.67
CA THR A 846 22.98 32.17 11.41
C THR A 846 22.37 32.09 10.02
N LYS A 847 23.26 32.01 9.03
CA LYS A 847 22.95 31.46 7.72
C LYS A 847 22.54 30.00 7.94
N ASP A 848 21.29 29.78 8.38
CA ASP A 848 20.60 28.51 8.24
C ASP A 848 20.11 28.39 6.79
N ASP A 849 21.07 28.48 5.89
CA ASP A 849 20.92 28.18 4.48
C ASP A 849 21.89 27.04 4.24
N ASP A 850 21.48 25.80 4.56
CA ASP A 850 21.84 24.63 3.76
C ASP A 850 21.28 23.29 4.26
N SER A 851 20.41 22.74 3.40
CA SER A 851 20.07 21.33 3.20
C SER A 851 18.97 20.67 4.06
N TYR A 852 17.71 20.88 3.63
CA TYR A 852 16.56 20.00 3.87
C TYR A 852 16.71 18.57 3.29
N LYS A 853 17.87 18.24 2.69
CA LYS A 853 18.18 16.89 2.24
C LYS A 853 18.82 16.12 3.38
N VAL A 854 18.18 15.02 3.78
CA VAL A 854 18.74 14.04 4.73
C VAL A 854 20.09 13.56 4.16
N LYS A 855 21.17 13.77 4.91
CA LYS A 855 22.53 13.40 4.51
C LYS A 855 23.02 12.26 5.40
N TYR A 856 23.74 11.32 4.80
CA TYR A 856 24.46 10.27 5.51
C TYR A 856 25.60 10.87 6.34
N ILE A 857 25.71 10.47 7.61
CA ILE A 857 26.79 10.89 8.51
C ILE A 857 27.62 9.67 8.93
N SER A 858 28.95 9.81 8.90
CA SER A 858 29.89 8.73 9.23
C SER A 858 29.82 8.30 10.70
N LYS A 859 29.59 9.25 11.62
CA LYS A 859 29.36 8.95 13.04
C LYS A 859 27.87 8.61 13.26
N PRO A 860 27.52 7.36 13.61
CA PRO A 860 26.15 7.01 13.92
C PRO A 860 25.75 7.53 15.31
N TYR A 861 24.46 7.81 15.50
CA TYR A 861 23.86 7.84 16.83
C TYR A 861 23.15 6.52 17.10
N GLN A 862 22.94 6.22 18.38
CA GLN A 862 22.37 4.96 18.83
C GLN A 862 20.88 5.09 19.12
N ILE A 863 20.10 4.14 18.63
CA ILE A 863 18.65 4.03 18.80
C ILE A 863 18.35 2.74 19.57
N GLU A 864 17.42 2.76 20.52
CA GLU A 864 17.02 1.55 21.26
C GLU A 864 16.16 0.60 20.39
N ASN A 865 16.22 -0.70 20.67
CA ASN A 865 15.29 -1.68 20.09
C ASN A 865 13.82 -1.33 20.43
N ALA A 866 12.89 -1.62 19.53
CA ALA A 866 11.46 -1.30 19.65
C ALA A 866 11.21 0.21 19.88
N SER A 867 11.86 1.04 19.08
CA SER A 867 11.65 2.48 19.01
C SER A 867 11.20 2.91 17.61
N ARG A 868 10.72 4.15 17.50
CA ARG A 868 10.16 4.68 16.25
C ARG A 868 11.25 4.77 15.19
N VAL A 869 11.02 4.12 14.06
CA VAL A 869 11.89 4.16 12.88
C VAL A 869 11.06 4.43 11.64
N LEU A 870 11.33 5.53 10.95
CA LEU A 870 10.57 5.91 9.75
C LEU A 870 11.04 5.19 8.49
N PRO A 871 10.17 4.98 7.48
CA PRO A 871 10.57 4.39 6.20
C PRO A 871 11.76 5.10 5.52
N GLN A 872 11.85 6.44 5.62
CA GLN A 872 12.99 7.19 5.08
C GLN A 872 14.27 7.01 5.92
N GLN A 873 14.13 6.68 7.21
CA GLN A 873 15.23 6.48 8.16
C GLN A 873 15.88 5.09 8.02
N LEU A 874 15.13 4.07 7.57
CA LEU A 874 15.59 2.69 7.39
C LEU A 874 16.88 2.55 6.57
N LYS A 875 17.06 3.41 5.55
CA LYS A 875 18.24 3.41 4.67
C LYS A 875 19.55 3.75 5.41
N TYR A 876 19.44 4.35 6.59
CA TYR A 876 20.58 4.81 7.40
C TYR A 876 20.86 3.87 8.59
N ILE A 877 20.11 2.78 8.74
CA ILE A 877 20.25 1.86 9.86
C ILE A 877 21.24 0.74 9.53
N ALA A 878 22.14 0.46 10.46
CA ALA A 878 23.11 -0.61 10.35
C ALA A 878 23.24 -1.38 11.67
N PHE A 879 23.26 -2.72 11.58
CA PHE A 879 23.59 -3.60 12.69
C PHE A 879 25.11 -3.81 12.75
N SER A 880 25.70 -3.62 13.94
CA SER A 880 27.11 -3.89 14.18
C SER A 880 27.37 -5.39 14.18
N LYS A 881 28.34 -5.88 13.41
CA LYS A 881 28.71 -7.31 13.39
C LYS A 881 29.46 -7.77 14.64
N GLU A 882 30.03 -6.82 15.38
CA GLU A 882 30.83 -7.09 16.59
C GLU A 882 29.97 -7.20 17.85
N GLU A 883 28.71 -6.73 17.80
CA GLU A 883 27.80 -6.78 18.94
C GLU A 883 27.24 -8.20 19.18
N ARG A 884 26.66 -8.38 20.37
CA ARG A 884 26.11 -9.66 20.87
C ARG A 884 24.94 -10.16 20.03
N PHE A 885 24.07 -9.26 19.57
CA PHE A 885 22.87 -9.58 18.81
C PHE A 885 23.08 -9.29 17.32
N ILE A 886 22.89 -10.30 16.48
CA ILE A 886 23.03 -10.18 15.03
C ILE A 886 21.77 -10.71 14.34
N PRO A 887 21.23 -10.00 13.35
CA PRO A 887 20.13 -10.52 12.54
C PRO A 887 20.48 -11.87 11.89
N VAL A 888 19.55 -12.83 11.98
CA VAL A 888 19.68 -14.17 11.35
C VAL A 888 19.93 -14.05 9.85
N ARG A 889 19.24 -13.09 9.20
CA ARG A 889 19.42 -12.73 7.80
C ARG A 889 20.03 -11.34 7.69
N LYS A 890 20.75 -11.07 6.60
CA LYS A 890 21.22 -9.71 6.30
C LYS A 890 20.05 -8.74 6.31
N PHE A 891 20.09 -7.75 7.20
CA PHE A 891 19.05 -6.72 7.31
C PHE A 891 18.95 -5.97 5.98
N LYS A 892 17.75 -6.01 5.35
CA LYS A 892 17.48 -5.39 4.05
C LYS A 892 16.93 -3.96 4.17
N GLY A 893 16.95 -3.35 5.36
CA GLY A 893 16.43 -2.00 5.59
C GLY A 893 14.91 -1.98 5.72
N SER A 894 14.37 -2.92 6.49
CA SER A 894 12.95 -3.25 6.62
C SER A 894 12.34 -2.80 7.94
N ASN A 895 11.06 -2.44 7.93
CA ASN A 895 10.28 -2.30 9.16
C ASN A 895 9.70 -3.66 9.55
N GLY A 896 9.48 -3.87 10.86
CA GLY A 896 8.83 -5.07 11.37
C GLY A 896 9.70 -5.86 12.35
N VAL A 897 9.35 -7.13 12.50
CA VAL A 897 10.00 -8.04 13.45
C VAL A 897 11.24 -8.67 12.81
N VAL A 898 12.37 -8.59 13.50
CA VAL A 898 13.65 -9.17 13.08
C VAL A 898 14.14 -10.13 14.16
N VAL A 899 14.36 -11.38 13.78
CA VAL A 899 14.93 -12.43 14.63
C VAL A 899 16.45 -12.23 14.69
N LEU A 900 16.97 -12.25 15.91
CA LEU A 900 18.36 -12.01 16.25
C LEU A 900 18.96 -13.28 16.86
N ILE A 901 20.16 -13.63 16.37
CA ILE A 901 21.05 -14.62 16.95
C ILE A 901 21.76 -13.97 18.14
N ASP A 902 21.70 -14.62 19.29
CA ASP A 902 22.46 -14.25 20.47
C ASP A 902 23.77 -15.05 20.51
N LYS A 903 24.92 -14.38 20.39
CA LYS A 903 26.23 -15.05 20.47
C LYS A 903 26.54 -15.61 21.86
N ASN A 904 26.01 -15.01 22.92
CA ASN A 904 26.35 -15.32 24.31
C ASN A 904 25.08 -15.59 25.14
N PRO A 905 24.30 -16.65 24.86
CA PRO A 905 22.99 -16.86 25.49
C PRO A 905 23.06 -17.06 27.02
N ASN A 906 24.20 -17.52 27.53
CA ASN A 906 24.41 -17.76 28.97
C ASN A 906 24.56 -16.47 29.80
N GLU A 907 24.86 -15.34 29.17
CA GLU A 907 24.99 -14.06 29.87
C GLU A 907 23.60 -13.40 30.05
N PRO A 908 23.25 -12.88 31.23
CA PRO A 908 21.95 -12.25 31.44
C PRO A 908 21.81 -10.97 30.59
N VAL A 909 20.60 -10.71 30.09
CA VAL A 909 20.24 -9.55 29.25
C VAL A 909 19.00 -8.87 29.82
N ASP A 910 18.98 -7.55 29.74
CA ASP A 910 17.77 -6.78 30.03
C ASP A 910 16.71 -7.02 28.93
N LEU A 911 15.58 -7.62 29.32
CA LEU A 911 14.47 -7.91 28.42
C LEU A 911 13.36 -6.86 28.57
N ILE A 912 12.76 -6.48 27.44
CA ILE A 912 11.54 -5.68 27.42
C ILE A 912 10.36 -6.65 27.60
N LYS A 913 9.70 -6.56 28.76
CA LYS A 913 8.49 -7.33 29.04
C LYS A 913 7.38 -6.95 28.06
N THR A 914 6.71 -7.94 27.48
CA THR A 914 5.60 -7.68 26.56
C THR A 914 4.36 -7.19 27.29
N ALA A 915 3.40 -6.60 26.57
CA ALA A 915 2.14 -6.13 27.16
C ALA A 915 1.37 -7.25 27.87
N LYS A 916 1.45 -8.50 27.36
CA LYS A 916 0.95 -9.70 28.04
C LYS A 916 1.65 -9.95 29.38
N GLN A 917 2.98 -9.93 29.40
CA GLN A 917 3.79 -10.21 30.59
C GLN A 917 3.75 -9.10 31.66
N LEU A 918 3.51 -7.85 31.26
CA LEU A 918 3.38 -6.71 32.19
C LEU A 918 2.11 -6.78 33.05
N LYS A 919 1.09 -7.52 32.60
CA LYS A 919 -0.22 -7.63 33.27
C LYS A 919 -0.45 -8.98 33.95
N ASP A 920 0.31 -10.02 33.60
CA ASP A 920 0.50 -11.19 34.47
C ASP A 920 1.27 -10.74 35.71
N ILE A 921 0.53 -10.15 36.66
CA ILE A 921 0.98 -10.05 38.05
C ILE A 921 0.87 -11.47 38.60
N ASP A 922 1.80 -12.33 38.20
CA ASP A 922 2.16 -13.48 39.01
C ASP A 922 2.62 -12.89 40.34
N ALA A 923 1.77 -13.07 41.36
CA ALA A 923 2.25 -13.17 42.72
C ALA A 923 3.48 -14.09 42.69
N PRO A 924 4.58 -13.74 43.36
CA PRO A 924 5.76 -14.60 43.37
C PRO A 924 5.31 -16.02 43.72
N LEU A 925 5.68 -16.99 42.87
CA LEU A 925 5.49 -18.41 43.15
C LEU A 925 5.83 -18.65 44.63
N PRO A 926 4.92 -19.23 45.44
CA PRO A 926 5.23 -19.48 46.84
C PRO A 926 6.51 -20.31 46.88
N THR A 927 7.54 -19.78 47.53
CA THR A 927 8.77 -20.52 47.78
C THR A 927 8.39 -21.88 48.37
N PRO A 928 8.93 -23.00 47.86
CA PRO A 928 8.60 -24.31 48.40
C PRO A 928 8.85 -24.29 49.90
N PHE A 929 7.80 -24.59 50.66
CA PHE A 929 7.80 -24.59 52.12
C PHE A 929 8.90 -25.55 52.59
N LYS A 930 10.02 -25.02 53.09
CA LYS A 930 10.99 -25.81 53.84
C LYS A 930 10.40 -26.00 55.23
N VAL A 931 9.99 -27.23 55.54
CA VAL A 931 9.76 -27.63 56.93
C VAL A 931 11.12 -27.59 57.61
N GLU A 932 11.35 -26.59 58.46
CA GLU A 932 12.44 -26.66 59.43
C GLU A 932 12.03 -27.65 60.51
N GLU A 933 12.43 -28.92 60.33
CA GLU A 933 12.43 -29.91 61.39
C GLU A 933 13.52 -29.55 62.39
N GLU A 934 13.21 -28.71 63.40
CA GLU A 934 13.89 -28.69 64.70
C GLU A 934 13.14 -27.73 65.64
N LEU A 935 12.00 -28.20 66.18
CA LEU A 935 11.47 -27.64 67.43
C LEU A 935 12.13 -28.39 68.59
N ASP A 936 13.10 -27.74 69.20
CA ASP A 936 13.77 -28.19 70.42
C ASP A 936 12.77 -28.13 71.60
N PHE A 937 12.16 -29.27 71.93
CA PHE A 937 11.16 -29.43 73.01
C PHE A 937 11.73 -29.28 74.43
N SER A 938 12.95 -28.74 74.59
CA SER A 938 13.64 -28.66 75.88
C SER A 938 13.35 -27.39 76.70
N LYS A 939 12.45 -26.52 76.23
CA LYS A 939 12.00 -25.34 77.01
C LYS A 939 10.48 -25.16 76.91
N VAL A 940 9.77 -25.86 77.79
CA VAL A 940 8.41 -25.47 78.23
C VAL A 940 8.54 -24.82 79.60
#